data_AF-A0AAN8P0E2-F1
#
_entry.id   AF-A0AAN8P0E2-F1
#
_cell.length_a   1.000
_cell.length_b   1.000
_cell.length_c   1.000
_cell.angle_alpha   90.00
_cell.angle_beta   90.00
_cell.angle_gamma   90.00
#
_symmetry.space_group_name_H-M   'P 1'
#
loop_
_entity.id
_entity.type
_entity.pdbx_description
1 polymer ?
#
loop_
_entity_poly.entity_id
_entity_poly.type
_entity_poly.pdbx_seq_one_letter_code
_entity_poly.pdbx_strand_id
1 'polypeptide(L)'
;MKTPSLSLRSIALKQFLDANSCALIMKDGRYNGRREWQPYGCMMHNYTQMDTKKCFRLYHFVGCYNNFLFIGDSRLFELYAAFLKTINNNAVFKHNKSQSYTDSYLGLQVEYIYNPFLLGSFGHNITRWRNSDYPTILILGFGISEKPSIKAKDYLTRLKQFKQNLTQLKPIFNTLVVKNVKVIWTLQEPVKHNGVHMHGKNINNTIIDLYNSAAIEILKLSKVDLLISNRKLSAPFLDDMKDGFILQSEHIAKRTGSQILLNIYCNDKMNFQDGSCCSSAEPYTYLQIVTFVVLFLCFLLAVIAILHEKHNKWPKPMTQVKSGQSPSQFTIVFLALAKLALIMGYFYMCDRTNFFMKETKQFSHSAFWIPAVYLLCVGLFFTEDSGQFKVLHRDQTDEWKGWMQLVLLIYHWTDAGKVLFLFLLSRVILSTYVFLSGYGHFFYFWHSGDGSLVRFIRVLFRLNFMQFVLCLCMNRPYQSYEFLPLISFWFVLMTLFFVVPPRITGLTSENHPIQYMYLVFKFVFFFGIVTTLYMSEVLFEKIFVTRPWKALFVTTDDDITLWWRSWKRERYGVLCGMIFSAIVILAQRFNFLDDTNHTNLFSNGISLFATLISFVGIGLYLTFALLCHDVTECTEIHSYATFLPIIGYIVLRNVSGVLRSRHSTFFAWFGRISPELCLSQFHIWLAADMNGTLVLLPKYSNINLFLTSFIFVCASHEVHEITNTLLPYAVPANKFSLVRNVLFFAAIIVPIGVHAGMF
;
A
#
# COMPACT_ATOMS: atom_id res chain seq x y z
N MET A 1 23.80 29.40 -32.35
CA MET A 1 23.65 28.02 -31.82
C MET A 1 24.51 27.88 -30.56
N LYS A 2 23.90 27.92 -29.37
CA LYS A 2 24.51 27.49 -28.10
C LYS A 2 23.43 26.70 -27.34
N THR A 3 23.80 25.49 -26.94
CA THR A 3 22.98 24.42 -26.37
C THR A 3 22.45 24.76 -24.95
N PRO A 4 21.18 24.49 -24.63
CA PRO A 4 20.69 24.50 -23.26
C PRO A 4 20.40 23.06 -22.80
N SER A 5 21.43 22.31 -22.36
CA SER A 5 21.24 20.94 -21.85
C SER A 5 21.68 20.73 -20.39
N LEU A 6 22.23 21.76 -19.72
CA LEU A 6 22.70 21.65 -18.32
C LEU A 6 21.76 22.22 -17.25
N SER A 7 20.69 22.95 -17.58
CA SER A 7 19.81 23.55 -16.57
C SER A 7 18.76 22.58 -16.00
N LEU A 8 18.24 21.65 -16.81
CA LEU A 8 17.17 20.73 -16.40
C LEU A 8 17.60 19.73 -15.32
N ARG A 9 18.82 19.19 -15.40
CA ARG A 9 19.35 18.26 -14.37
C ARG A 9 19.54 18.96 -13.02
N SER A 10 20.06 20.19 -13.01
CA SER A 10 20.30 20.93 -11.75
C SER A 10 19.00 21.40 -11.07
N ILE A 11 17.98 21.77 -11.85
CA ILE A 11 16.66 22.16 -11.33
C ILE A 11 15.89 20.95 -10.83
N ALA A 12 15.93 19.82 -11.56
CA ALA A 12 15.34 18.57 -11.11
C ALA A 12 16.00 18.05 -9.83
N LEU A 13 17.34 18.06 -9.74
CA LEU A 13 18.06 17.63 -8.53
C LEU A 13 17.74 18.52 -7.32
N LYS A 14 17.66 19.85 -7.51
CA LYS A 14 17.38 20.80 -6.42
C LYS A 14 15.91 20.77 -5.97
N GLN A 15 14.97 20.44 -6.87
CA GLN A 15 13.59 20.12 -6.49
C GLN A 15 13.45 18.76 -5.79
N PHE A 16 14.33 17.80 -6.09
CA PHE A 16 14.37 16.48 -5.48
C PHE A 16 15.04 16.45 -4.10
N LEU A 17 16.09 17.25 -3.88
CA LEU A 17 16.86 17.27 -2.62
C LEU A 17 16.22 18.11 -1.50
N ASP A 18 15.33 19.06 -1.82
CA ASP A 18 14.63 19.95 -0.87
C ASP A 18 13.09 19.69 -0.85
N ALA A 19 12.64 18.47 -1.15
CA ALA A 19 11.22 18.14 -1.25
C ALA A 19 10.54 18.01 0.14
N ASN A 20 10.44 19.11 0.90
CA ASN A 20 9.58 19.16 2.07
C ASN A 20 8.12 18.93 1.62
N SER A 21 7.53 17.80 2.00
CA SER A 21 6.14 17.44 1.65
C SER A 21 5.14 18.52 2.10
N CYS A 22 5.49 19.28 3.13
CA CYS A 22 4.68 20.40 3.61
C CYS A 22 4.72 21.62 2.70
N ALA A 23 5.81 21.85 1.98
CA ALA A 23 5.84 22.87 0.93
C ALA A 23 5.07 22.44 -0.31
N LEU A 24 5.00 21.14 -0.60
CA LEU A 24 4.34 20.60 -1.79
C LEU A 24 2.81 20.72 -1.73
N ILE A 25 2.19 20.34 -0.59
CA ILE A 25 0.73 20.46 -0.38
C ILE A 25 0.23 21.90 -0.54
N MET A 26 1.07 22.89 -0.23
CA MET A 26 0.74 24.31 -0.36
C MET A 26 0.92 24.86 -1.78
N LYS A 27 1.70 24.20 -2.64
CA LYS A 27 2.06 24.73 -3.95
C LYS A 27 1.07 24.31 -5.04
N ASP A 28 0.82 23.02 -5.15
CA ASP A 28 0.14 22.47 -6.33
C ASP A 28 -0.63 21.18 -6.03
N GLY A 29 -1.65 20.91 -6.84
CA GLY A 29 -2.45 19.70 -6.82
C GLY A 29 -3.46 19.71 -7.97
N ARG A 30 -4.26 18.65 -8.03
CA ARG A 30 -5.34 18.50 -9.01
C ARG A 30 -6.56 17.91 -8.35
N TYR A 31 -7.73 18.24 -8.89
CA TYR A 31 -8.90 17.41 -8.67
C TYR A 31 -8.89 16.26 -9.66
N ASN A 32 -9.14 15.06 -9.16
CA ASN A 32 -9.55 13.95 -10.00
C ASN A 32 -11.07 14.00 -10.11
N GLY A 33 -11.57 14.60 -11.21
CA GLY A 33 -12.97 14.97 -11.34
C GLY A 33 -13.33 16.22 -10.53
N ARG A 34 -14.46 16.19 -9.80
CA ARG A 34 -14.91 17.26 -8.87
C ARG A 34 -15.09 16.78 -7.41
N ARG A 35 -14.50 15.63 -7.05
CA ARG A 35 -14.78 14.95 -5.77
C ARG A 35 -13.66 15.04 -4.74
N GLU A 36 -12.41 14.86 -5.14
CA GLU A 36 -11.28 14.79 -4.20
C GLU A 36 -10.06 15.54 -4.74
N TRP A 37 -9.37 16.24 -3.85
CA TRP A 37 -8.13 16.97 -4.15
C TRP A 37 -6.93 16.10 -3.85
N GLN A 38 -6.07 15.92 -4.85
CA GLN A 38 -4.78 15.25 -4.71
C GLN A 38 -3.66 16.29 -4.82
N PRO A 39 -2.95 16.63 -3.73
CA PRO A 39 -1.74 17.43 -3.84
C PRO A 39 -0.67 16.67 -4.60
N TYR A 40 0.20 17.38 -5.31
CA TYR A 40 1.32 16.72 -5.97
C TYR A 40 2.41 16.37 -4.96
N GLY A 41 2.81 15.09 -4.93
CA GLY A 41 4.00 14.65 -4.22
C GLY A 41 3.77 14.06 -2.82
N CYS A 42 2.57 14.17 -2.26
CA CYS A 42 2.23 13.59 -0.96
C CYS A 42 0.73 13.27 -0.87
N MET A 43 0.32 12.59 0.20
CA MET A 43 -1.06 12.19 0.46
C MET A 43 -1.60 12.92 1.69
N MET A 44 -2.81 13.43 1.59
CA MET A 44 -3.48 14.08 2.71
C MET A 44 -4.29 13.06 3.50
N HIS A 45 -4.22 13.16 4.83
CA HIS A 45 -5.20 12.54 5.69
C HIS A 45 -6.47 13.40 5.75
N ASN A 46 -7.64 12.78 5.74
CA ASN A 46 -8.92 13.50 5.86
C ASN A 46 -9.37 13.51 7.32
N TYR A 47 -9.09 14.62 8.01
CA TYR A 47 -9.40 14.78 9.42
C TYR A 47 -10.91 14.80 9.68
N THR A 48 -11.37 13.85 10.49
CA THR A 48 -12.71 13.90 11.09
C THR A 48 -12.75 14.89 12.26
N GLN A 49 -13.96 15.19 12.75
CA GLN A 49 -14.11 16.03 13.95
C GLN A 49 -13.43 15.38 15.17
N MET A 50 -13.46 14.05 15.28
CA MET A 50 -12.80 13.33 16.37
C MET A 50 -11.27 13.43 16.25
N ASP A 51 -10.73 13.22 15.04
CA ASP A 51 -9.28 13.29 14.79
C ASP A 51 -8.74 14.70 15.05
N THR A 52 -9.49 15.72 14.62
CA THR A 52 -9.15 17.13 14.83
C THR A 52 -9.07 17.46 16.31
N LYS A 53 -10.08 17.07 17.09
CA LYS A 53 -10.09 17.28 18.55
C LYS A 53 -8.96 16.51 19.24
N LYS A 54 -8.70 15.27 18.81
CA LYS A 54 -7.60 14.44 19.33
C LYS A 54 -6.24 15.09 19.09
N CYS A 55 -6.01 15.65 17.89
CA CYS A 55 -4.79 16.39 17.59
C CYS A 55 -4.60 17.59 18.52
N PHE A 56 -5.60 18.49 18.64
CA PHE A 56 -5.44 19.68 19.48
C PHE A 56 -5.25 19.33 20.95
N ARG A 57 -5.98 18.33 21.45
CA ARG A 57 -5.80 17.83 22.81
C ARG A 57 -4.40 17.26 23.03
N LEU A 58 -3.83 16.55 22.04
CA LEU A 58 -2.45 16.03 22.11
C LEU A 58 -1.44 17.18 22.24
N TYR A 59 -1.56 18.23 21.43
CA TYR A 59 -0.70 19.41 21.53
C TYR A 59 -0.85 20.13 22.87
N HIS A 60 -2.08 20.28 23.36
CA HIS A 60 -2.33 20.88 24.67
C HIS A 60 -1.72 20.07 25.81
N PHE A 61 -1.82 18.74 25.74
CA PHE A 61 -1.20 17.82 26.71
C PHE A 61 0.34 17.95 26.73
N VAL A 62 0.97 18.19 25.57
CA VAL A 62 2.42 18.43 25.45
C VAL A 62 2.82 19.85 25.92
N GLY A 63 1.86 20.68 26.34
CA GLY A 63 2.09 22.03 26.85
C GLY A 63 2.07 23.12 25.77
N CYS A 64 1.64 22.80 24.54
CA CYS A 64 1.47 23.79 23.48
C CYS A 64 0.05 24.37 23.50
N TYR A 65 -0.09 25.70 23.42
CA TYR A 65 -1.39 26.33 23.22
C TYR A 65 -1.69 26.44 21.72
N ASN A 66 -2.88 26.01 21.31
CA ASN A 66 -3.29 26.00 19.90
C ASN A 66 -3.91 27.35 19.55
N ASN A 67 -3.11 28.33 19.12
CA ASN A 67 -3.60 29.66 18.75
C ASN A 67 -3.54 29.89 17.22
N PHE A 68 -4.71 29.93 16.58
CA PHE A 68 -4.88 30.18 15.15
C PHE A 68 -5.44 31.58 14.91
N LEU A 69 -4.75 32.39 14.12
CA LEU A 69 -5.19 33.75 13.81
C LEU A 69 -5.34 33.96 12.30
N PHE A 70 -6.55 34.30 11.88
CA PHE A 70 -6.89 34.61 10.49
C PHE A 70 -7.09 36.12 10.34
N ILE A 71 -6.36 36.75 9.42
CA ILE A 71 -6.48 38.18 9.13
C ILE A 71 -6.70 38.36 7.64
N GLY A 72 -7.86 38.90 7.26
CA GLY A 72 -8.14 39.12 5.85
C GLY A 72 -9.53 39.63 5.51
N ASP A 73 -9.91 39.38 4.26
CA ASP A 73 -11.19 39.76 3.69
C ASP A 73 -12.27 38.66 3.86
N SER A 74 -13.46 38.91 3.32
CA SER A 74 -14.59 37.99 3.35
C SER A 74 -14.30 36.62 2.71
N ARG A 75 -13.32 36.50 1.81
CA ARG A 75 -12.96 35.21 1.19
C ARG A 75 -12.13 34.35 2.14
N LEU A 76 -11.24 34.99 2.92
CA LEU A 76 -10.51 34.31 3.98
C LEU A 76 -11.45 33.94 5.15
N PHE A 77 -12.47 34.76 5.41
CA PHE A 77 -13.51 34.42 6.38
C PHE A 77 -14.18 33.07 6.08
N GLU A 78 -14.49 32.77 4.82
CA GLU A 78 -15.10 31.48 4.47
C GLU A 78 -14.16 30.29 4.72
N LEU A 79 -12.84 30.49 4.60
CA LEU A 79 -11.84 29.48 4.98
C LEU A 79 -11.79 29.30 6.50
N TYR A 80 -11.82 30.39 7.28
CA TYR A 80 -11.93 30.36 8.73
C TYR A 80 -13.20 29.64 9.19
N ALA A 81 -14.34 29.94 8.57
CA ALA A 81 -15.62 29.32 8.89
C ALA A 81 -15.61 27.82 8.56
N ALA A 82 -15.03 27.42 7.43
CA ALA A 82 -14.84 26.01 7.08
C ALA A 82 -13.92 25.26 8.06
N PHE A 83 -12.85 25.91 8.52
CA PHE A 83 -11.95 25.39 9.55
C PHE A 83 -12.68 25.17 10.87
N LEU A 84 -13.44 26.15 11.34
CA LEU A 84 -14.23 26.01 12.57
C LEU A 84 -15.36 24.99 12.46
N LYS A 85 -16.05 24.88 11.32
CA LYS A 85 -17.06 23.82 11.10
C LYS A 85 -16.47 22.42 11.22
N THR A 86 -15.18 22.25 10.91
CA THR A 86 -14.47 20.96 11.07
C THR A 86 -14.30 20.57 12.55
N ILE A 87 -14.25 21.56 13.44
CA ILE A 87 -14.09 21.38 14.90
C ILE A 87 -15.46 21.33 15.60
N ASN A 88 -16.36 22.24 15.21
CA ASN A 88 -17.71 22.38 15.74
C ASN A 88 -18.68 22.65 14.59
N ASN A 89 -19.40 21.62 14.16
CA ASN A 89 -20.33 21.69 13.03
C ASN A 89 -21.50 22.68 13.27
N ASN A 90 -21.84 22.96 14.53
CA ASN A 90 -22.95 23.84 14.92
C ASN A 90 -22.52 25.31 15.09
N ALA A 91 -21.30 25.67 14.67
CA ALA A 91 -20.80 27.03 14.81
C ALA A 91 -21.61 28.02 13.95
N VAL A 92 -22.10 29.08 14.60
CA VAL A 92 -22.82 30.20 13.96
C VAL A 92 -21.88 31.39 13.81
N PHE A 93 -21.83 31.98 12.62
CA PHE A 93 -20.85 33.02 12.30
C PHE A 93 -21.48 34.40 12.07
N LYS A 94 -20.79 35.45 12.50
CA LYS A 94 -21.15 36.84 12.18
C LYS A 94 -20.28 37.32 11.01
N HIS A 95 -20.85 37.38 9.81
CA HIS A 95 -20.12 37.83 8.61
C HIS A 95 -19.59 39.27 8.76
N ASN A 96 -18.42 39.52 8.17
CA ASN A 96 -17.77 40.85 8.09
C ASN A 96 -17.48 41.54 9.44
N LYS A 97 -17.34 40.77 10.51
CA LYS A 97 -16.91 41.24 11.84
C LYS A 97 -15.80 40.36 12.39
N SER A 98 -14.93 40.93 13.20
CA SER A 98 -13.94 40.16 13.95
C SER A 98 -14.63 39.30 15.00
N GLN A 99 -14.18 38.06 15.16
CA GLN A 99 -14.77 37.07 16.06
C GLN A 99 -13.71 36.10 16.57
N SER A 100 -13.91 35.55 17.77
CA SER A 100 -12.99 34.59 18.39
C SER A 100 -13.78 33.40 18.92
N TYR A 101 -13.22 32.21 18.73
CA TYR A 101 -13.69 30.96 19.30
C TYR A 101 -12.62 30.41 20.24
N THR A 102 -13.01 30.03 21.45
CA THR A 102 -12.11 29.46 22.46
C THR A 102 -12.69 28.17 23.01
N ASP A 103 -11.86 27.15 23.13
CA ASP A 103 -12.17 25.89 23.78
C ASP A 103 -11.04 25.57 24.77
N SER A 104 -11.37 25.66 26.07
CA SER A 104 -10.40 25.44 27.15
C SER A 104 -9.95 23.98 27.25
N TYR A 105 -10.82 23.02 26.88
CA TYR A 105 -10.49 21.59 26.94
C TYR A 105 -9.48 21.19 25.87
N LEU A 106 -9.54 21.84 24.71
CA LEU A 106 -8.59 21.64 23.61
C LEU A 106 -7.38 22.57 23.69
N GLY A 107 -7.34 23.49 24.66
CA GLY A 107 -6.36 24.57 24.70
C GLY A 107 -6.32 25.37 23.40
N LEU A 108 -7.49 25.63 22.81
CA LEU A 108 -7.66 26.14 21.45
C LEU A 108 -8.24 27.55 21.45
N GLN A 109 -7.61 28.45 20.71
CA GLN A 109 -8.13 29.77 20.38
C GLN A 109 -8.04 29.97 18.86
N VAL A 110 -9.17 30.28 18.23
CA VAL A 110 -9.24 30.60 16.79
C VAL A 110 -9.86 31.98 16.65
N GLU A 111 -9.09 32.96 16.21
CA GLU A 111 -9.52 34.35 16.06
C GLU A 111 -9.52 34.74 14.57
N TYR A 112 -10.58 35.45 14.15
CA TYR A 112 -10.69 36.09 12.84
C TYR A 112 -10.75 37.60 13.01
N ILE A 113 -9.89 38.31 12.28
CA ILE A 113 -9.87 39.77 12.23
C ILE A 113 -10.19 40.22 10.81
N TYR A 114 -11.32 40.90 10.65
CA TYR A 114 -11.70 41.50 9.37
C TYR A 114 -10.76 42.67 9.06
N ASN A 115 -9.89 42.49 8.06
CA ASN A 115 -8.98 43.51 7.59
C ASN A 115 -8.81 43.44 6.06
N PRO A 116 -9.63 44.19 5.31
CA PRO A 116 -9.50 44.26 3.86
C PRO A 116 -8.32 45.14 3.38
N PHE A 117 -7.62 45.88 4.27
CA PHE A 117 -6.57 46.84 3.90
C PHE A 117 -5.29 46.67 4.74
N LEU A 118 -4.19 46.25 4.09
CA LEU A 118 -2.90 45.83 4.69
C LEU A 118 -2.42 46.51 5.99
N LEU A 119 -2.49 47.84 6.14
CA LEU A 119 -1.77 48.52 7.23
C LEU A 119 -2.60 48.96 8.44
N GLY A 120 -3.82 49.50 8.25
CA GLY A 120 -4.50 50.26 9.31
C GLY A 120 -4.70 49.48 10.61
N SER A 121 -5.17 48.24 10.53
CA SER A 121 -5.38 47.37 11.68
C SER A 121 -4.22 46.42 11.98
N PHE A 122 -3.26 46.27 11.08
CA PHE A 122 -2.14 45.34 11.30
C PHE A 122 -1.11 45.89 12.30
N GLY A 123 -0.90 47.21 12.32
CA GLY A 123 -0.03 47.88 13.30
C GLY A 123 -0.46 47.64 14.76
N HIS A 124 -1.77 47.73 15.05
CA HIS A 124 -2.33 47.47 16.38
C HIS A 124 -2.13 46.00 16.83
N ASN A 125 -2.20 45.06 15.89
CA ASN A 125 -1.96 43.65 16.19
C ASN A 125 -0.50 43.35 16.52
N ILE A 126 0.44 44.01 15.82
CA ILE A 126 1.88 43.90 16.13
C ILE A 126 2.18 44.41 17.54
N THR A 127 1.57 45.53 17.95
CA THR A 127 1.72 46.05 19.33
C THR A 127 1.11 45.10 20.35
N ARG A 128 -0.03 44.47 20.04
CA ARG A 128 -0.64 43.44 20.89
C ARG A 128 0.29 42.25 21.09
N TRP A 129 0.85 41.67 20.02
CA TRP A 129 1.78 40.53 20.11
C TRP A 129 3.14 40.88 20.74
N ARG A 130 3.49 42.16 20.82
CA ARG A 130 4.66 42.56 21.62
C ARG A 130 4.40 42.40 23.12
N ASN A 131 3.14 42.53 23.54
CA ASN A 131 2.72 42.54 24.94
C ASN A 131 1.99 41.24 25.37
N SER A 132 1.58 40.40 24.43
CA SER A 132 0.91 39.10 24.66
C SER A 132 1.67 37.96 23.98
N ASP A 133 1.22 36.73 24.20
CA ASP A 133 1.76 35.57 23.46
C ASP A 133 1.51 35.68 21.96
N TYR A 134 2.46 35.16 21.18
CA TYR A 134 2.37 35.10 19.72
C TYR A 134 1.38 34.00 19.30
N PRO A 135 0.66 34.18 18.18
CA PRO A 135 -0.15 33.10 17.62
C PRO A 135 0.76 31.96 17.13
N THR A 136 0.29 30.72 17.25
CA THR A 136 1.01 29.53 16.75
C THR A 136 1.03 29.55 15.22
N ILE A 137 -0.13 29.84 14.61
CA ILE A 137 -0.28 29.96 13.16
C ILE A 137 -0.98 31.28 12.83
N LEU A 138 -0.38 32.04 11.92
CA LEU A 138 -0.93 33.29 11.37
C LEU A 138 -1.25 33.09 9.88
N ILE A 139 -2.53 33.21 9.52
CA ILE A 139 -3.02 33.02 8.15
C ILE A 139 -3.50 34.37 7.61
N LEU A 140 -2.92 34.78 6.48
CA LEU A 140 -3.12 36.08 5.86
C LEU A 140 -3.66 35.92 4.45
N GLY A 141 -4.70 36.67 4.10
CA GLY A 141 -5.32 36.59 2.77
C GLY A 141 -6.19 37.79 2.47
N PHE A 142 -5.67 38.75 1.71
CA PHE A 142 -6.39 39.98 1.35
C PHE A 142 -5.73 40.67 0.15
N GLY A 143 -6.50 41.51 -0.54
CA GLY A 143 -5.99 42.32 -1.66
C GLY A 143 -7.06 42.93 -2.55
N ILE A 144 -8.30 42.43 -2.51
CA ILE A 144 -9.38 42.89 -3.36
C ILE A 144 -10.60 43.21 -2.49
N SER A 145 -11.03 44.47 -2.49
CA SER A 145 -12.16 44.93 -1.69
C SER A 145 -13.49 44.63 -2.39
N GLU A 146 -14.50 44.24 -1.62
CA GLU A 146 -15.88 44.04 -2.08
C GLU A 146 -16.60 45.32 -2.52
N LYS A 147 -16.08 46.52 -2.17
CA LYS A 147 -16.80 47.78 -2.37
C LYS A 147 -16.82 48.18 -3.86
N PRO A 148 -17.98 48.59 -4.42
CA PRO A 148 -18.21 48.63 -5.88
C PRO A 148 -17.61 49.82 -6.64
N SER A 149 -16.84 50.69 -6.00
CA SER A 149 -16.43 51.98 -6.59
C SER A 149 -15.02 51.95 -7.16
N ILE A 150 -14.75 51.09 -8.15
CA ILE A 150 -13.43 51.02 -8.81
C ILE A 150 -13.53 51.54 -10.24
N LYS A 151 -13.07 52.79 -10.47
CA LYS A 151 -12.76 53.29 -11.81
C LYS A 151 -11.46 52.63 -12.29
N ALA A 152 -11.38 52.25 -13.57
CA ALA A 152 -10.25 51.50 -14.14
C ALA A 152 -8.87 52.18 -13.96
N LYS A 153 -8.82 53.52 -13.85
CA LYS A 153 -7.57 54.29 -13.63
C LYS A 153 -6.96 54.14 -12.22
N ASP A 154 -7.72 53.69 -11.21
CA ASP A 154 -7.23 53.55 -9.82
C ASP A 154 -6.56 52.21 -9.51
N TYR A 155 -6.64 51.24 -10.42
CA TYR A 155 -6.16 49.87 -10.19
C TYR A 155 -4.64 49.79 -10.05
N LEU A 156 -3.90 50.36 -11.00
CA LEU A 156 -2.43 50.30 -11.00
C LEU A 156 -1.83 51.04 -9.79
N THR A 157 -2.44 52.15 -9.39
CA THR A 157 -2.06 52.92 -8.19
C THR A 157 -2.24 52.08 -6.93
N ARG A 158 -3.38 51.38 -6.80
CA ARG A 158 -3.64 50.47 -5.66
C ARG A 158 -2.75 49.23 -5.66
N LEU A 159 -2.43 48.67 -6.82
CA LEU A 159 -1.46 47.57 -6.94
C LEU A 159 -0.07 48.04 -6.50
N LYS A 160 0.35 49.25 -6.87
CA LYS A 160 1.62 49.85 -6.41
C LYS A 160 1.62 50.06 -4.89
N GLN A 161 0.52 50.56 -4.34
CA GLN A 161 0.35 50.71 -2.89
C GLN A 161 0.38 49.35 -2.18
N PHE A 162 -0.28 48.33 -2.71
CA PHE A 162 -0.23 46.97 -2.21
C PHE A 162 1.20 46.41 -2.19
N LYS A 163 1.95 46.59 -3.29
CA LYS A 163 3.37 46.20 -3.36
C LYS A 163 4.21 46.90 -2.28
N GLN A 164 4.06 48.22 -2.12
CA GLN A 164 4.78 48.99 -1.09
C GLN A 164 4.45 48.50 0.32
N ASN A 165 3.16 48.35 0.62
CA ASN A 165 2.65 47.90 1.90
C ASN A 165 3.17 46.50 2.26
N LEU A 166 3.11 45.56 1.31
CA LEU A 166 3.58 44.20 1.54
C LEU A 166 5.11 44.16 1.72
N THR A 167 5.85 45.01 1.01
CA THR A 167 7.30 45.16 1.17
C THR A 167 7.66 45.67 2.57
N GLN A 168 6.87 46.59 3.15
CA GLN A 168 7.06 47.06 4.52
C GLN A 168 6.74 46.00 5.58
N LEU A 169 5.77 45.10 5.32
CA LEU A 169 5.41 44.02 6.26
C LEU A 169 6.34 42.81 6.19
N LYS A 170 7.01 42.58 5.06
CA LYS A 170 7.97 41.49 4.87
C LYS A 170 8.98 41.31 6.02
N PRO A 171 9.69 42.35 6.52
CA PRO A 171 10.60 42.20 7.65
C PRO A 171 9.88 41.78 8.94
N ILE A 172 8.66 42.29 9.18
CA ILE A 172 7.87 41.93 10.36
C ILE A 172 7.49 40.45 10.31
N PHE A 173 7.06 39.94 9.14
CA PHE A 173 6.77 38.53 8.97
C PHE A 173 8.00 37.65 9.22
N ASN A 174 9.18 38.04 8.73
CA ASN A 174 10.41 37.30 9.00
C ASN A 174 10.73 37.25 10.51
N THR A 175 10.53 38.35 11.24
CA THR A 175 10.71 38.38 12.71
C THR A 175 9.73 37.44 13.42
N LEU A 176 8.48 37.39 12.97
CA LEU A 176 7.48 36.46 13.54
C LEU A 176 7.90 35.00 13.30
N VAL A 177 8.39 34.66 12.11
CA VAL A 177 8.86 33.30 11.80
C VAL A 177 10.07 32.91 12.65
N VAL A 178 10.98 33.84 12.95
CA VAL A 178 12.10 33.59 13.88
C VAL A 178 11.60 33.32 15.30
N LYS A 179 10.46 33.87 15.70
CA LYS A 179 9.78 33.59 16.97
C LYS A 179 8.88 32.35 16.93
N ASN A 180 9.11 31.43 15.99
CA ASN A 180 8.35 30.19 15.79
C ASN A 180 6.86 30.38 15.44
N VAL A 181 6.47 31.55 14.91
CA VAL A 181 5.12 31.74 14.36
C VAL A 181 5.09 31.24 12.92
N LYS A 182 4.19 30.31 12.60
CA LYS A 182 4.00 29.88 11.21
C LYS A 182 3.15 30.89 10.46
N VAL A 183 3.77 31.70 9.60
CA VAL A 183 3.08 32.71 8.79
C VAL A 183 2.76 32.15 7.40
N ILE A 184 1.47 32.05 7.09
CA ILE A 184 0.95 31.52 5.82
C ILE A 184 0.21 32.62 5.06
N TRP A 185 0.65 32.92 3.84
CA TRP A 185 -0.03 33.83 2.92
C TRP A 185 -0.86 33.07 1.89
N THR A 186 -2.17 33.25 1.90
CA THR A 186 -3.12 32.60 0.98
C THR A 186 -3.31 33.43 -0.28
N LEU A 187 -3.19 32.81 -1.45
CA LEU A 187 -3.49 33.47 -2.72
C LEU A 187 -4.99 33.68 -2.90
N GLN A 188 -5.30 34.75 -3.61
CA GLN A 188 -6.66 35.16 -3.95
C GLN A 188 -7.28 34.21 -4.98
N GLU A 189 -8.51 33.78 -4.68
CA GLU A 189 -9.33 32.88 -5.49
C GLU A 189 -9.78 33.57 -6.80
N PRO A 190 -9.99 32.82 -7.89
CA PRO A 190 -10.55 33.37 -9.12
C PRO A 190 -12.02 33.81 -8.93
N VAL A 191 -12.55 34.56 -9.90
CA VAL A 191 -13.94 35.06 -9.95
C VAL A 191 -14.63 34.60 -11.24
N LYS A 192 -15.97 34.52 -11.21
CA LYS A 192 -16.79 34.26 -12.40
C LYS A 192 -17.16 35.59 -13.09
N HIS A 193 -16.75 35.76 -14.34
CA HIS A 193 -16.84 37.06 -15.04
C HIS A 193 -18.26 37.46 -15.50
N ASN A 194 -19.25 36.55 -15.47
CA ASN A 194 -20.59 36.77 -16.06
C ASN A 194 -21.76 36.46 -15.11
N GLY A 195 -21.63 36.73 -13.80
CA GLY A 195 -22.72 36.53 -12.83
C GLY A 195 -23.72 37.69 -12.79
N VAL A 196 -25.02 37.41 -12.61
CA VAL A 196 -26.12 38.40 -12.53
C VAL A 196 -25.85 39.49 -11.46
N HIS A 197 -25.13 39.15 -10.39
CA HIS A 197 -24.77 40.06 -9.28
C HIS A 197 -23.37 40.71 -9.40
N MET A 198 -22.63 40.46 -10.49
CA MET A 198 -21.38 41.16 -10.80
C MET A 198 -21.60 42.51 -11.49
N HIS A 199 -22.84 42.85 -11.87
CA HIS A 199 -23.18 44.15 -12.44
C HIS A 199 -22.81 45.28 -11.46
N GLY A 200 -21.72 46.00 -11.75
CA GLY A 200 -21.19 47.08 -10.92
C GLY A 200 -19.85 46.79 -10.22
N LYS A 201 -19.34 45.55 -10.24
CA LYS A 201 -18.01 45.20 -9.70
C LYS A 201 -17.04 44.91 -10.85
N ASN A 202 -16.11 45.83 -11.10
CA ASN A 202 -15.16 45.76 -12.22
C ASN A 202 -13.92 44.88 -11.90
N ILE A 203 -14.12 43.65 -11.38
CA ILE A 203 -13.05 42.74 -10.96
C ILE A 203 -12.93 41.59 -11.97
N ASN A 204 -11.73 41.40 -12.53
CA ASN A 204 -11.42 40.33 -13.48
C ASN A 204 -10.30 39.41 -12.92
N ASN A 205 -10.20 38.18 -13.41
CA ASN A 205 -9.14 37.23 -13.08
C ASN A 205 -7.74 37.77 -13.42
N THR A 206 -7.60 38.58 -14.47
CA THR A 206 -6.34 39.25 -14.82
C THR A 206 -5.82 40.15 -13.69
N ILE A 207 -6.73 40.88 -13.04
CA ILE A 207 -6.45 41.73 -11.89
C ILE A 207 -6.03 40.88 -10.68
N ILE A 208 -6.74 39.78 -10.43
CA ILE A 208 -6.43 38.84 -9.34
C ILE A 208 -5.04 38.23 -9.53
N ASP A 209 -4.69 37.85 -10.77
CA ASP A 209 -3.40 37.28 -11.10
C ASP A 209 -2.25 38.27 -10.90
N LEU A 210 -2.46 39.56 -11.18
CA LEU A 210 -1.47 40.61 -10.89
C LEU A 210 -1.23 40.79 -9.39
N TYR A 211 -2.27 40.77 -8.56
CA TYR A 211 -2.12 40.81 -7.09
C TYR A 211 -1.41 39.57 -6.54
N ASN A 212 -1.81 38.39 -7.00
CA ASN A 212 -1.17 37.14 -6.62
C ASN A 212 0.30 37.10 -7.04
N SER A 213 0.61 37.53 -8.27
CA SER A 213 1.97 37.61 -8.78
C SER A 213 2.82 38.59 -7.96
N ALA A 214 2.26 39.75 -7.59
CA ALA A 214 2.93 40.71 -6.72
C ALA A 214 3.23 40.12 -5.33
N ALA A 215 2.28 39.40 -4.73
CA ALA A 215 2.48 38.75 -3.44
C ALA A 215 3.57 37.67 -3.51
N ILE A 216 3.53 36.81 -4.53
CA ILE A 216 4.55 35.78 -4.77
C ILE A 216 5.92 36.43 -4.95
N GLU A 217 6.05 37.45 -5.82
CA GLU A 217 7.31 38.14 -6.10
C GLU A 217 7.97 38.69 -4.82
N ILE A 218 7.20 39.37 -3.98
CA ILE A 218 7.71 40.01 -2.76
C ILE A 218 8.06 38.98 -1.68
N LEU A 219 7.20 37.99 -1.47
CA LEU A 219 7.30 37.02 -0.38
C LEU A 219 8.10 35.75 -0.72
N LYS A 220 8.40 35.48 -2.00
CA LYS A 220 9.19 34.30 -2.42
C LYS A 220 10.56 34.21 -1.76
N LEU A 221 11.14 35.36 -1.41
CA LEU A 221 12.44 35.47 -0.72
C LEU A 221 12.30 35.71 0.80
N SER A 222 11.11 35.62 1.38
CA SER A 222 10.91 35.61 2.84
C SER A 222 10.71 34.18 3.36
N LYS A 223 10.77 34.02 4.69
CA LYS A 223 10.46 32.73 5.35
C LYS A 223 8.94 32.48 5.50
N VAL A 224 8.13 33.18 4.71
CA VAL A 224 6.65 33.09 4.75
C VAL A 224 6.21 31.98 3.81
N ASP A 225 5.34 31.11 4.31
CA ASP A 225 4.77 30.04 3.51
C ASP A 225 3.67 30.56 2.59
N LEU A 226 3.71 30.18 1.31
CA LEU A 226 2.72 30.61 0.32
C LEU A 226 1.73 29.47 0.05
N LEU A 227 0.47 29.67 0.41
CA LEU A 227 -0.63 28.76 0.08
C LEU A 227 -1.17 29.07 -1.32
N ILE A 228 -0.42 28.62 -2.32
CA ILE A 228 -0.73 28.78 -3.75
C ILE A 228 -1.89 27.86 -4.17
N SER A 229 -1.97 26.67 -3.58
CA SER A 229 -3.01 25.67 -3.87
C SER A 229 -4.42 26.21 -3.66
N ASN A 230 -4.63 27.17 -2.76
CA ASN A 230 -5.94 27.82 -2.52
C ASN A 230 -6.60 28.38 -3.79
N ARG A 231 -5.81 28.98 -4.69
CA ARG A 231 -6.30 29.46 -6.00
C ARG A 231 -6.75 28.31 -6.90
N LYS A 232 -6.02 27.19 -6.89
CA LYS A 232 -6.32 26.02 -7.71
C LYS A 232 -7.50 25.22 -7.16
N LEU A 233 -7.70 25.22 -5.84
CA LEU A 233 -8.85 24.58 -5.19
C LEU A 233 -10.18 25.16 -5.66
N SER A 234 -10.23 26.48 -5.85
CA SER A 234 -11.45 27.21 -6.22
C SER A 234 -11.68 27.30 -7.74
N ALA A 235 -10.63 27.12 -8.56
CA ALA A 235 -10.70 27.30 -10.01
C ALA A 235 -11.71 26.42 -10.77
N PRO A 236 -11.95 25.14 -10.41
CA PRO A 236 -12.93 24.30 -11.11
C PRO A 236 -14.40 24.63 -10.78
N PHE A 237 -14.64 25.43 -9.74
CA PHE A 237 -15.97 25.64 -9.14
C PHE A 237 -16.47 27.08 -9.30
N LEU A 238 -16.04 27.77 -10.36
CA LEU A 238 -16.50 29.13 -10.65
C LEU A 238 -18.02 29.21 -10.81
N ASP A 239 -18.64 28.16 -11.34
CA ASP A 239 -20.08 28.10 -11.55
C ASP A 239 -20.90 27.97 -10.27
N ASP A 240 -20.30 27.46 -9.19
CA ASP A 240 -20.96 27.24 -7.91
C ASP A 240 -21.01 28.52 -7.05
N MET A 241 -20.33 29.59 -7.49
CA MET A 241 -20.34 30.90 -6.85
C MET A 241 -21.65 31.66 -7.16
N LYS A 242 -22.58 31.70 -6.21
CA LYS A 242 -23.87 32.42 -6.33
C LYS A 242 -23.70 33.89 -6.73
N ASP A 243 -22.79 34.59 -6.05
CA ASP A 243 -22.51 36.02 -6.30
C ASP A 243 -21.35 36.23 -7.30
N GLY A 244 -20.82 35.16 -7.89
CA GLY A 244 -19.64 35.17 -8.76
C GLY A 244 -18.31 35.53 -8.07
N PHE A 245 -18.33 35.80 -6.75
CA PHE A 245 -17.18 36.31 -5.99
C PHE A 245 -16.73 35.40 -4.83
N ILE A 246 -17.66 34.73 -4.12
CA ILE A 246 -17.37 33.96 -2.90
C ILE A 246 -17.86 32.52 -3.05
N LEU A 247 -17.03 31.56 -2.62
CA LEU A 247 -17.44 30.19 -2.32
C LEU A 247 -17.74 30.08 -0.83
N GLN A 248 -18.94 29.59 -0.51
CA GLN A 248 -19.41 29.41 0.86
C GLN A 248 -18.54 28.40 1.63
N SER A 249 -18.45 28.54 2.95
CA SER A 249 -17.66 27.67 3.84
C SER A 249 -17.97 26.17 3.74
N GLU A 250 -19.20 25.80 3.36
CA GLU A 250 -19.62 24.40 3.19
C GLU A 250 -19.14 23.79 1.88
N HIS A 251 -18.71 24.63 0.95
CA HIS A 251 -18.26 24.18 -0.35
C HIS A 251 -16.98 23.35 -0.25
N ILE A 252 -16.86 22.33 -1.11
CA ILE A 252 -15.76 21.36 -1.06
C ILE A 252 -14.38 22.04 -1.11
N ALA A 253 -14.20 23.07 -1.94
CA ALA A 253 -12.94 23.81 -2.04
C ALA A 253 -12.50 24.43 -0.70
N LYS A 254 -13.44 25.00 0.08
CA LYS A 254 -13.15 25.62 1.40
C LYS A 254 -12.88 24.56 2.45
N ARG A 255 -13.64 23.47 2.45
CA ARG A 255 -13.39 22.30 3.30
C ARG A 255 -12.05 21.66 2.99
N THR A 256 -11.66 21.53 1.73
CA THR A 256 -10.32 21.03 1.37
C THR A 256 -9.23 21.99 1.83
N GLY A 257 -9.44 23.31 1.73
CA GLY A 257 -8.52 24.30 2.27
C GLY A 257 -8.31 24.15 3.78
N SER A 258 -9.38 23.89 4.56
CA SER A 258 -9.25 23.62 6.00
C SER A 258 -8.52 22.31 6.28
N GLN A 259 -8.77 21.26 5.49
CA GLN A 259 -8.04 19.99 5.57
C GLN A 259 -6.54 20.17 5.31
N ILE A 260 -6.14 20.99 4.34
CA ILE A 260 -4.72 21.33 4.12
C ILE A 260 -4.11 21.96 5.36
N LEU A 261 -4.78 22.93 6.00
CA LEU A 261 -4.29 23.57 7.22
C LEU A 261 -4.13 22.57 8.38
N LEU A 262 -5.09 21.65 8.54
CA LEU A 262 -5.01 20.59 9.54
C LEU A 262 -3.84 19.63 9.27
N ASN A 263 -3.65 19.20 8.02
CA ASN A 263 -2.52 18.36 7.64
C ASN A 263 -1.17 19.06 7.92
N ILE A 264 -1.09 20.37 7.69
CA ILE A 264 0.09 21.19 7.97
C ILE A 264 0.46 21.26 9.46
N TYR A 265 -0.53 21.18 10.35
CA TYR A 265 -0.33 21.32 11.79
C TYR A 265 -0.27 19.97 12.53
N CYS A 266 -1.11 19.02 12.15
CA CYS A 266 -1.38 17.81 12.92
C CYS A 266 -0.60 16.57 12.45
N ASN A 267 -0.26 16.44 11.16
CA ASN A 267 0.22 15.16 10.61
C ASN A 267 1.50 14.65 11.29
N ASP A 268 2.46 15.52 11.55
CA ASP A 268 3.76 15.15 12.14
C ASP A 268 3.64 14.43 13.50
N LYS A 269 2.63 14.78 14.31
CA LYS A 269 2.41 14.18 15.64
C LYS A 269 1.41 13.04 15.64
N MET A 270 0.42 13.08 14.73
CA MET A 270 -0.61 12.06 14.67
C MET A 270 -0.15 10.78 13.94
N ASN A 271 0.80 10.92 13.01
CA ASN A 271 1.40 9.82 12.24
C ASN A 271 0.38 8.80 11.68
N PHE A 272 -0.64 9.30 11.00
CA PHE A 272 -1.65 8.46 10.35
C PHE A 272 -1.06 7.71 9.14
N GLN A 273 -1.49 6.47 8.94
CA GLN A 273 -0.98 5.60 7.85
C GLN A 273 -1.44 6.04 6.45
N ASP A 274 -2.52 6.80 6.32
CA ASP A 274 -3.07 7.28 5.05
C ASP A 274 -2.58 8.69 4.67
N GLY A 275 -1.81 9.35 5.53
CA GLY A 275 -1.26 10.70 5.32
C GLY A 275 0.27 10.72 5.24
N SER A 276 0.83 11.34 4.20
CA SER A 276 2.28 11.53 4.04
C SER A 276 2.70 13.00 3.90
N CYS A 277 1.76 13.91 3.67
CA CYS A 277 2.04 15.34 3.65
C CYS A 277 2.41 15.85 5.06
N CYS A 278 3.41 16.73 5.18
CA CYS A 278 3.82 17.34 6.46
C CYS A 278 4.08 16.32 7.59
N SER A 279 4.54 15.12 7.25
CA SER A 279 4.91 14.08 8.22
C SER A 279 6.40 13.77 8.10
N SER A 280 7.10 13.73 9.23
CA SER A 280 8.50 13.30 9.31
C SER A 280 8.61 11.78 9.16
N ALA A 281 9.71 11.31 8.57
CA ALA A 281 9.96 9.87 8.48
C ALA A 281 10.15 9.25 9.88
N GLU A 282 9.72 7.99 10.04
CA GLU A 282 9.92 7.24 11.28
C GLU A 282 11.44 7.16 11.60
N PRO A 283 11.84 7.31 12.88
CA PRO A 283 13.23 7.14 13.26
C PRO A 283 13.69 5.69 13.03
N TYR A 284 14.97 5.53 12.68
CA TYR A 284 15.55 4.20 12.47
C TYR A 284 15.70 3.43 13.79
N THR A 285 15.51 2.13 13.75
CA THR A 285 15.70 1.26 14.92
C THR A 285 17.07 0.57 14.92
N TYR A 286 17.53 0.14 16.10
CA TYR A 286 18.78 -0.63 16.22
C TYR A 286 18.77 -1.91 15.37
N LEU A 287 17.62 -2.59 15.27
CA LEU A 287 17.47 -3.77 14.42
C LEU A 287 17.72 -3.46 12.94
N GLN A 288 17.17 -2.35 12.44
CA GLN A 288 17.39 -1.92 11.07
C GLN A 288 18.85 -1.57 10.83
N ILE A 289 19.48 -0.82 11.74
CA ILE A 289 20.91 -0.48 11.63
C ILE A 289 21.75 -1.75 11.52
N VAL A 290 21.60 -2.69 12.45
CA VAL A 290 22.37 -3.94 12.46
C VAL A 290 22.14 -4.73 11.17
N THR A 291 20.88 -4.86 10.74
CA THR A 291 20.53 -5.59 9.51
C THR A 291 21.18 -4.98 8.28
N PHE A 292 21.11 -3.65 8.11
CA PHE A 292 21.72 -2.97 6.97
C PHE A 292 23.25 -2.97 7.03
N VAL A 293 23.86 -2.94 8.23
CA VAL A 293 25.31 -3.13 8.39
C VAL A 293 25.73 -4.52 7.94
N VAL A 294 25.01 -5.57 8.33
CA VAL A 294 25.28 -6.95 7.88
C VAL A 294 25.13 -7.08 6.36
N LEU A 295 24.05 -6.54 5.80
CA LEU A 295 23.83 -6.52 4.35
C LEU A 295 24.94 -5.76 3.60
N PHE A 296 25.40 -4.63 4.16
CA PHE A 296 26.51 -3.86 3.61
C PHE A 296 27.84 -4.62 3.67
N LEU A 297 28.13 -5.33 4.78
CA LEU A 297 29.30 -6.21 4.87
C LEU A 297 29.25 -7.34 3.83
N CYS A 298 28.08 -7.96 3.64
CA CYS A 298 27.88 -8.97 2.57
C CYS A 298 28.14 -8.37 1.18
N PHE A 299 27.70 -7.14 0.93
CA PHE A 299 27.99 -6.43 -0.32
C PHE A 299 29.50 -6.21 -0.51
N LEU A 300 30.22 -5.75 0.52
CA LEU A 300 31.67 -5.57 0.45
C LEU A 300 32.40 -6.90 0.19
N LEU A 301 32.00 -7.97 0.86
CA LEU A 301 32.57 -9.31 0.64
C LEU A 301 32.33 -9.82 -0.78
N ALA A 302 31.18 -9.51 -1.38
CA ALA A 302 30.92 -9.83 -2.78
C ALA A 302 31.85 -9.07 -3.73
N VAL A 303 32.07 -7.78 -3.48
CA VAL A 303 33.01 -6.96 -4.28
C VAL A 303 34.43 -7.53 -4.16
N ILE A 304 34.87 -7.86 -2.94
CA ILE A 304 36.18 -8.48 -2.71
C ILE A 304 36.30 -9.83 -3.43
N ALA A 305 35.26 -10.67 -3.38
CA ALA A 305 35.25 -11.96 -4.08
C ALA A 305 35.38 -11.80 -5.61
N ILE A 306 34.65 -10.84 -6.19
CA ILE A 306 34.74 -10.53 -7.62
C ILE A 306 36.13 -10.03 -8.00
N LEU A 307 36.71 -9.13 -7.20
CA LEU A 307 38.05 -8.61 -7.42
C LEU A 307 39.12 -9.70 -7.32
N HIS A 308 39.00 -10.59 -6.33
CA HIS A 308 39.91 -11.72 -6.14
C HIS A 308 39.82 -12.73 -7.30
N GLU A 309 38.62 -13.08 -7.76
CA GLU A 309 38.46 -13.93 -8.94
C GLU A 309 39.01 -13.27 -10.21
N LYS A 310 38.80 -11.96 -10.38
CA LYS A 310 39.34 -11.20 -11.51
C LYS A 310 40.86 -11.12 -11.48
N HIS A 311 41.45 -10.93 -10.30
CA HIS A 311 42.90 -10.96 -10.09
C HIS A 311 43.49 -12.33 -10.40
N ASN A 312 42.86 -13.42 -9.96
CA ASN A 312 43.32 -14.78 -10.26
C ASN A 312 43.16 -15.18 -11.73
N LYS A 313 42.24 -14.53 -12.46
CA LYS A 313 42.04 -14.67 -13.92
C LYS A 313 42.95 -13.77 -14.75
N TRP A 314 43.74 -12.87 -14.13
CA TRP A 314 44.74 -12.08 -14.84
C TRP A 314 45.82 -13.01 -15.41
N PRO A 315 46.24 -12.87 -16.69
CA PRO A 315 47.04 -13.90 -17.35
C PRO A 315 48.37 -14.16 -16.63
N LYS A 316 48.53 -15.39 -16.14
CA LYS A 316 49.86 -16.02 -15.95
C LYS A 316 50.32 -16.61 -17.29
N PRO A 317 51.62 -16.57 -17.61
CA PRO A 317 52.12 -17.09 -18.88
C PRO A 317 51.78 -18.58 -19.07
N MET A 318 51.54 -18.89 -20.34
CA MET A 318 50.73 -19.96 -20.89
C MET A 318 51.32 -21.36 -20.71
N THR A 319 50.81 -22.11 -19.74
CA THR A 319 50.67 -23.59 -19.79
C THR A 319 49.64 -24.03 -18.76
N GLN A 320 48.36 -24.02 -19.12
CA GLN A 320 47.39 -25.06 -18.75
C GLN A 320 45.98 -24.70 -19.22
N VAL A 321 45.30 -25.73 -19.69
CA VAL A 321 43.97 -25.81 -20.27
C VAL A 321 42.95 -24.97 -19.48
N LYS A 322 42.22 -24.09 -20.18
CA LYS A 322 41.02 -23.41 -19.66
C LYS A 322 39.91 -24.44 -19.47
N SER A 323 39.92 -25.18 -18.36
CA SER A 323 38.66 -25.76 -17.88
C SER A 323 37.78 -24.61 -17.44
N GLY A 324 36.52 -24.57 -17.88
CA GLY A 324 35.55 -23.57 -17.47
C GLY A 324 35.31 -23.68 -15.97
N GLN A 325 36.11 -22.98 -15.16
CA GLN A 325 35.93 -22.93 -13.71
C GLN A 325 34.64 -22.17 -13.42
N SER A 326 33.65 -22.90 -12.89
CA SER A 326 32.46 -22.31 -12.31
C SER A 326 32.85 -21.36 -11.16
N PRO A 327 32.12 -20.25 -10.97
CA PRO A 327 32.38 -19.32 -9.88
C PRO A 327 32.35 -20.05 -8.54
N SER A 328 33.17 -19.60 -7.59
CA SER A 328 33.27 -20.27 -6.28
C SER A 328 31.93 -20.20 -5.53
N GLN A 329 31.63 -21.19 -4.69
CA GLN A 329 30.41 -21.19 -3.86
C GLN A 329 30.30 -19.92 -3.00
N PHE A 330 31.44 -19.44 -2.49
CA PHE A 330 31.54 -18.18 -1.75
C PHE A 330 31.05 -17.00 -2.61
N THR A 331 31.58 -16.88 -3.83
CA THR A 331 31.21 -15.81 -4.77
C THR A 331 29.71 -15.84 -5.09
N ILE A 332 29.14 -17.03 -5.33
CA ILE A 332 27.71 -17.20 -5.63
C ILE A 332 26.83 -16.68 -4.48
N VAL A 333 27.12 -17.12 -3.24
CA VAL A 333 26.34 -16.75 -2.06
C VAL A 333 26.44 -15.25 -1.79
N PHE A 334 27.65 -14.69 -1.76
CA PHE A 334 27.82 -13.26 -1.46
C PHE A 334 27.29 -12.37 -2.57
N LEU A 335 27.35 -12.77 -3.84
CA LEU A 335 26.70 -12.04 -4.93
C LEU A 335 25.18 -12.04 -4.78
N ALA A 336 24.57 -13.16 -4.40
CA ALA A 336 23.13 -13.23 -4.15
C ALA A 336 22.73 -12.33 -2.96
N LEU A 337 23.51 -12.35 -1.86
CA LEU A 337 23.29 -11.47 -0.70
C LEU A 337 23.53 -9.99 -1.03
N ALA A 338 24.49 -9.66 -1.90
CA ALA A 338 24.73 -8.30 -2.36
C ALA A 338 23.57 -7.77 -3.21
N LYS A 339 23.03 -8.59 -4.12
CA LYS A 339 21.81 -8.25 -4.86
C LYS A 339 20.64 -8.04 -3.91
N LEU A 340 20.47 -8.93 -2.93
CA LEU A 340 19.44 -8.78 -1.90
C LEU A 340 19.59 -7.47 -1.11
N ALA A 341 20.81 -7.10 -0.73
CA ALA A 341 21.10 -5.85 -0.03
C ALA A 341 20.67 -4.61 -0.84
N LEU A 342 20.95 -4.59 -2.15
CA LEU A 342 20.53 -3.51 -3.04
C LEU A 342 19.01 -3.43 -3.15
N ILE A 343 18.33 -4.58 -3.32
CA ILE A 343 16.87 -4.63 -3.42
C ILE A 343 16.21 -4.18 -2.11
N MET A 344 16.69 -4.67 -0.96
CA MET A 344 16.15 -4.29 0.35
C MET A 344 16.43 -2.82 0.68
N GLY A 345 17.60 -2.29 0.30
CA GLY A 345 17.91 -0.87 0.41
C GLY A 345 16.98 -0.01 -0.44
N TYR A 346 16.67 -0.44 -1.66
CA TYR A 346 15.68 0.23 -2.52
C TYR A 346 14.28 0.20 -1.90
N PHE A 347 13.82 -0.95 -1.39
CA PHE A 347 12.52 -1.06 -0.73
C PHE A 347 12.42 -0.13 0.48
N TYR A 348 13.49 -0.05 1.28
CA TYR A 348 13.53 0.83 2.45
C TYR A 348 13.44 2.30 2.05
N MET A 349 14.16 2.69 0.98
CA MET A 349 14.08 4.05 0.43
C MET A 349 12.66 4.39 -0.04
N CYS A 350 11.98 3.48 -0.73
CA CYS A 350 10.62 3.69 -1.25
C CYS A 350 9.56 3.81 -0.15
N ASP A 351 9.66 2.98 0.88
CA ASP A 351 8.61 2.88 1.89
C ASP A 351 8.86 3.79 3.10
N ARG A 352 10.06 3.68 3.69
CA ARG A 352 10.43 4.28 4.99
C ARG A 352 10.98 5.69 4.91
N THR A 353 11.36 6.14 3.73
CA THR A 353 11.84 7.51 3.55
C THR A 353 10.83 8.33 2.74
N ASN A 354 10.86 9.64 2.93
CA ASN A 354 10.11 10.58 2.11
C ASN A 354 10.84 10.95 0.80
N PHE A 355 11.80 10.12 0.38
CA PHE A 355 12.61 10.39 -0.81
C PHE A 355 11.76 10.34 -2.09
N PHE A 356 10.85 9.36 -2.17
CA PHE A 356 9.92 9.25 -3.28
C PHE A 356 8.55 9.77 -2.90
N MET A 357 7.88 10.35 -3.90
CA MET A 357 6.56 10.95 -3.76
C MET A 357 5.48 9.87 -3.65
N LYS A 358 4.38 10.19 -2.98
CA LYS A 358 3.24 9.28 -2.77
C LYS A 358 1.96 9.97 -3.24
N GLU A 359 1.09 9.27 -3.96
CA GLU A 359 -0.24 9.74 -4.40
C GLU A 359 -1.34 8.83 -3.89
N THR A 360 -2.49 9.39 -3.51
CA THR A 360 -3.63 8.63 -2.97
C THR A 360 -4.29 7.83 -4.09
N LYS A 361 -4.64 6.57 -3.77
CA LYS A 361 -5.35 5.71 -4.71
C LYS A 361 -6.80 6.12 -4.89
N GLN A 362 -7.31 5.91 -6.10
CA GLN A 362 -8.71 6.10 -6.40
C GLN A 362 -9.22 4.98 -7.30
N PHE A 363 -10.42 4.51 -6.96
CA PHE A 363 -11.08 3.49 -7.74
C PHE A 363 -11.83 4.09 -8.93
N SER A 364 -11.63 3.48 -10.09
CA SER A 364 -12.43 3.69 -11.30
C SER A 364 -12.62 2.36 -12.02
N HIS A 365 -13.84 2.09 -12.47
CA HIS A 365 -14.16 0.86 -13.21
C HIS A 365 -13.30 0.69 -14.47
N SER A 366 -13.02 1.78 -15.21
CA SER A 366 -12.18 1.72 -16.40
C SER A 366 -10.72 1.39 -16.06
N ALA A 367 -10.20 1.96 -14.97
CA ALA A 367 -8.85 1.71 -14.51
C ALA A 367 -8.64 0.25 -14.03
N PHE A 368 -9.70 -0.43 -13.60
CA PHE A 368 -9.66 -1.84 -13.21
C PHE A 368 -9.83 -2.78 -14.42
N TRP A 369 -10.89 -2.61 -15.21
CA TRP A 369 -11.25 -3.58 -16.26
C TRP A 369 -10.36 -3.49 -17.50
N ILE A 370 -9.87 -2.31 -17.89
CA ILE A 370 -9.02 -2.17 -19.08
C ILE A 370 -7.72 -2.96 -18.93
N PRO A 371 -6.93 -2.80 -17.83
CA PRO A 371 -5.74 -3.63 -17.62
C PRO A 371 -6.05 -5.12 -17.48
N ALA A 372 -7.17 -5.48 -16.83
CA ALA A 372 -7.55 -6.88 -16.67
C ALA A 372 -7.84 -7.56 -18.03
N VAL A 373 -8.60 -6.90 -18.90
CA VAL A 373 -8.87 -7.39 -20.26
C VAL A 373 -7.59 -7.43 -21.09
N TYR A 374 -6.74 -6.40 -21.00
CA TYR A 374 -5.47 -6.37 -21.70
C TYR A 374 -4.57 -7.56 -21.32
N LEU A 375 -4.41 -7.83 -20.02
CA LEU A 375 -3.62 -8.97 -19.55
C LEU A 375 -4.24 -10.31 -19.93
N LEU A 376 -5.58 -10.41 -19.96
CA LEU A 376 -6.26 -11.60 -20.47
C LEU A 376 -5.92 -11.84 -21.95
N CYS A 377 -6.00 -10.81 -22.80
CA CYS A 377 -5.64 -10.90 -24.21
C CYS A 377 -4.18 -11.35 -24.38
N VAL A 378 -3.24 -10.70 -23.68
CA VAL A 378 -1.81 -11.08 -23.70
C VAL A 378 -1.64 -12.54 -23.29
N GLY A 379 -2.25 -12.96 -22.18
CA GLY A 379 -2.16 -14.34 -21.71
C GLY A 379 -2.68 -15.37 -22.72
N LEU A 380 -3.77 -15.06 -23.42
CA LEU A 380 -4.32 -15.93 -24.48
C LEU A 380 -3.38 -16.05 -25.69
N PHE A 381 -2.67 -14.97 -26.06
CA PHE A 381 -1.70 -15.00 -27.17
C PHE A 381 -0.49 -15.90 -26.89
N PHE A 382 -0.05 -15.99 -25.62
CA PHE A 382 1.10 -16.82 -25.21
C PHE A 382 0.69 -18.23 -24.75
N THR A 383 -0.29 -18.85 -25.42
CA THR A 383 -0.74 -20.21 -25.09
C THR A 383 0.08 -21.26 -25.84
N GLU A 384 0.67 -22.21 -25.11
CA GLU A 384 1.50 -23.29 -25.64
C GLU A 384 1.03 -24.67 -25.13
N ASP A 385 1.35 -25.72 -25.89
CA ASP A 385 1.06 -27.11 -25.51
C ASP A 385 2.04 -27.58 -24.42
N SER A 386 1.52 -28.06 -23.28
CA SER A 386 2.34 -28.57 -22.16
C SER A 386 2.77 -30.03 -22.35
N GLY A 387 2.11 -30.77 -23.23
CA GLY A 387 2.31 -32.20 -23.43
C GLY A 387 1.88 -33.08 -22.24
N GLN A 388 1.22 -32.50 -21.23
CA GLN A 388 0.71 -33.21 -20.05
C GLN A 388 -0.81 -33.23 -20.04
N PHE A 389 -1.41 -34.40 -19.82
CA PHE A 389 -2.87 -34.59 -19.79
C PHE A 389 -3.47 -34.74 -18.39
N LYS A 390 -2.60 -34.90 -17.38
CA LYS A 390 -3.01 -35.07 -15.98
C LYS A 390 -3.80 -33.87 -15.50
N VAL A 391 -4.85 -34.16 -14.72
CA VAL A 391 -5.68 -33.13 -14.09
C VAL A 391 -4.81 -32.22 -13.22
N LEU A 392 -4.93 -30.90 -13.45
CA LEU A 392 -4.29 -29.86 -12.64
C LEU A 392 -2.77 -30.05 -12.46
N HIS A 393 -2.08 -30.31 -13.57
CA HIS A 393 -0.63 -30.44 -13.59
C HIS A 393 0.08 -29.11 -13.26
N ARG A 394 1.41 -29.18 -13.04
CA ARG A 394 2.18 -28.05 -12.49
C ARG A 394 2.06 -26.78 -13.33
N ASP A 395 2.24 -26.87 -14.65
CA ASP A 395 2.21 -25.69 -15.52
C ASP A 395 0.82 -25.03 -15.54
N GLN A 396 -0.26 -25.80 -15.45
CA GLN A 396 -1.61 -25.27 -15.23
C GLN A 396 -1.78 -24.60 -13.86
N THR A 397 -1.25 -25.18 -12.78
CA THR A 397 -1.32 -24.53 -11.46
C THR A 397 -0.52 -23.24 -11.41
N ASP A 398 0.62 -23.18 -12.09
CA ASP A 398 1.44 -21.98 -12.18
C ASP A 398 0.74 -20.94 -13.08
N GLU A 399 0.12 -21.33 -14.20
CA GLU A 399 -0.74 -20.45 -15.01
C GLU A 399 -1.87 -19.85 -14.15
N TRP A 400 -2.56 -20.69 -13.37
CA TRP A 400 -3.65 -20.24 -12.51
C TRP A 400 -3.19 -19.23 -11.48
N LYS A 401 -2.09 -19.54 -10.76
CA LYS A 401 -1.47 -18.59 -9.81
C LYS A 401 -1.05 -17.30 -10.48
N GLY A 402 -0.59 -17.34 -11.73
CA GLY A 402 -0.14 -16.15 -12.45
C GLY A 402 -1.25 -15.16 -12.74
N TRP A 403 -2.33 -15.62 -13.39
CA TRP A 403 -3.44 -14.71 -13.69
C TRP A 403 -4.12 -14.21 -12.42
N MET A 404 -4.26 -15.07 -11.40
CA MET A 404 -4.77 -14.69 -10.09
C MET A 404 -3.92 -13.60 -9.44
N GLN A 405 -2.59 -13.75 -9.45
CA GLN A 405 -1.68 -12.76 -8.88
C GLN A 405 -1.80 -11.42 -9.60
N LEU A 406 -1.85 -11.43 -10.93
CA LEU A 406 -1.99 -10.21 -11.74
C LEU A 406 -3.32 -9.49 -11.47
N VAL A 407 -4.42 -10.22 -11.32
CA VAL A 407 -5.73 -9.64 -10.96
C VAL A 407 -5.70 -9.05 -9.55
N LEU A 408 -5.10 -9.73 -8.57
CA LEU A 408 -4.93 -9.18 -7.21
C LEU A 408 -4.09 -7.91 -7.19
N LEU A 409 -3.04 -7.86 -8.01
CA LEU A 409 -2.19 -6.70 -8.16
C LEU A 409 -2.96 -5.48 -8.71
N ILE A 410 -3.77 -5.67 -9.76
CA ILE A 410 -4.66 -4.62 -10.29
C ILE A 410 -5.68 -4.20 -9.23
N TYR A 411 -6.26 -5.16 -8.51
CA TYR A 411 -7.22 -4.92 -7.43
C TYR A 411 -6.64 -4.03 -6.33
N HIS A 412 -5.42 -4.30 -5.85
CA HIS A 412 -4.78 -3.44 -4.85
C HIS A 412 -4.30 -2.10 -5.41
N TRP A 413 -3.84 -2.03 -6.66
CA TRP A 413 -3.39 -0.78 -7.26
C TRP A 413 -4.54 0.21 -7.48
N THR A 414 -5.70 -0.29 -7.93
CA THR A 414 -6.91 0.52 -8.16
C THR A 414 -7.76 0.77 -6.92
N ASP A 415 -7.41 0.22 -5.76
CA ASP A 415 -8.22 0.30 -4.53
C ASP A 415 -9.66 -0.22 -4.73
N ALA A 416 -9.77 -1.34 -5.46
CA ALA A 416 -11.05 -1.97 -5.79
C ALA A 416 -11.76 -2.61 -4.58
N GLY A 417 -11.13 -2.62 -3.40
CA GLY A 417 -11.74 -3.09 -2.16
C GLY A 417 -12.94 -2.26 -1.68
N LYS A 418 -13.07 -1.02 -2.16
CA LYS A 418 -14.26 -0.18 -1.92
C LYS A 418 -15.54 -0.74 -2.56
N VAL A 419 -15.41 -1.62 -3.56
CA VAL A 419 -16.54 -2.29 -4.21
C VAL A 419 -16.68 -3.70 -3.65
N LEU A 420 -17.76 -3.95 -2.90
CA LEU A 420 -17.99 -5.21 -2.18
C LEU A 420 -17.94 -6.44 -3.09
N PHE A 421 -18.55 -6.36 -4.28
CA PHE A 421 -18.48 -7.43 -5.29
C PHE A 421 -17.03 -7.80 -5.65
N LEU A 422 -16.18 -6.81 -5.95
CA LEU A 422 -14.77 -7.04 -6.28
C LEU A 422 -13.97 -7.53 -5.08
N PHE A 423 -14.30 -7.06 -3.88
CA PHE A 423 -13.75 -7.58 -2.63
C PHE A 423 -14.04 -9.08 -2.50
N LEU A 424 -15.29 -9.54 -2.67
CA LEU A 424 -15.64 -10.96 -2.58
C LEU A 424 -14.97 -11.81 -3.67
N LEU A 425 -14.79 -11.30 -4.89
CA LEU A 425 -14.02 -11.98 -5.92
C LEU A 425 -12.54 -12.11 -5.55
N SER A 426 -11.93 -11.06 -4.99
CA SER A 426 -10.55 -11.12 -4.50
C SER A 426 -10.39 -12.18 -3.40
N ARG A 427 -11.43 -12.39 -2.57
CA ARG A 427 -11.42 -13.41 -1.53
C ARG A 427 -11.46 -14.81 -2.12
N VAL A 428 -12.25 -15.08 -3.17
CA VAL A 428 -12.21 -16.37 -3.88
C VAL A 428 -10.81 -16.66 -4.41
N ILE A 429 -10.13 -15.65 -4.96
CA ILE A 429 -8.75 -15.80 -5.43
C ILE A 429 -7.82 -16.18 -4.27
N LEU A 430 -7.90 -15.51 -3.12
CA LEU A 430 -7.10 -15.87 -1.94
C LEU A 430 -7.39 -17.29 -1.45
N SER A 431 -8.67 -17.66 -1.31
CA SER A 431 -9.08 -19.02 -0.94
C SER A 431 -8.61 -20.06 -1.94
N THR A 432 -8.51 -19.71 -3.22
CA THR A 432 -7.97 -20.58 -4.27
C THR A 432 -6.49 -20.90 -4.03
N TYR A 433 -5.66 -19.93 -3.62
CA TYR A 433 -4.27 -20.22 -3.26
C TYR A 433 -4.18 -21.19 -2.07
N VAL A 434 -5.02 -20.98 -1.05
CA VAL A 434 -5.08 -21.83 0.14
C VAL A 434 -5.54 -23.25 -0.26
N PHE A 435 -6.55 -23.35 -1.11
CA PHE A 435 -7.04 -24.61 -1.69
C PHE A 435 -5.96 -25.32 -2.52
N LEU A 436 -5.26 -24.61 -3.41
CA LEU A 436 -4.19 -25.17 -4.23
C LEU A 436 -3.02 -25.67 -3.40
N SER A 437 -2.70 -24.99 -2.29
CA SER A 437 -1.74 -25.46 -1.29
C SER A 437 -2.21 -26.79 -0.69
N GLY A 438 -3.48 -26.86 -0.25
CA GLY A 438 -4.15 -28.08 0.20
C GLY A 438 -4.03 -29.24 -0.77
N TYR A 439 -4.45 -29.00 -2.02
CA TYR A 439 -4.45 -29.98 -3.09
C TYR A 439 -3.04 -30.47 -3.43
N GLY A 440 -2.11 -29.55 -3.69
CA GLY A 440 -0.78 -29.89 -4.19
C GLY A 440 0.08 -30.60 -3.16
N HIS A 441 0.03 -30.17 -1.90
CA HIS A 441 0.78 -30.84 -0.84
C HIS A 441 0.18 -32.22 -0.54
N PHE A 442 -1.14 -32.36 -0.46
CA PHE A 442 -1.79 -33.66 -0.27
C PHE A 442 -1.41 -34.64 -1.39
N PHE A 443 -1.55 -34.21 -2.65
CA PHE A 443 -1.24 -35.02 -3.82
C PHE A 443 0.21 -35.50 -3.80
N TYR A 444 1.15 -34.61 -3.48
CA TYR A 444 2.56 -34.98 -3.38
C TYR A 444 2.82 -35.97 -2.23
N PHE A 445 2.29 -35.72 -1.03
CA PHE A 445 2.51 -36.58 0.13
C PHE A 445 1.95 -37.98 -0.10
N TRP A 446 0.79 -38.08 -0.74
CA TRP A 446 0.16 -39.34 -1.09
C TRP A 446 1.05 -40.22 -1.97
N HIS A 447 1.63 -39.65 -3.03
CA HIS A 447 2.44 -40.37 -4.00
C HIS A 447 3.89 -40.58 -3.54
N SER A 448 4.50 -39.57 -2.91
CA SER A 448 5.93 -39.61 -2.58
C SER A 448 6.20 -40.25 -1.22
N GLY A 449 5.24 -40.20 -0.29
CA GLY A 449 5.44 -40.61 1.11
C GLY A 449 6.48 -39.78 1.88
N ASP A 450 7.02 -38.72 1.28
CA ASP A 450 8.12 -37.94 1.85
C ASP A 450 7.65 -36.94 2.93
N GLY A 451 7.65 -37.42 4.17
CA GLY A 451 7.51 -36.67 5.42
C GLY A 451 8.83 -36.20 6.04
N SER A 452 9.90 -36.03 5.25
CA SER A 452 11.20 -35.63 5.79
C SER A 452 11.21 -34.20 6.34
N LEU A 453 11.98 -34.01 7.42
CA LEU A 453 12.25 -32.69 8.00
C LEU A 453 12.92 -31.74 6.98
N VAL A 454 13.73 -32.28 6.06
CA VAL A 454 14.41 -31.51 5.02
C VAL A 454 13.38 -30.85 4.09
N ARG A 455 12.40 -31.61 3.59
CA ARG A 455 11.35 -31.06 2.74
C ARG A 455 10.50 -30.01 3.49
N PHE A 456 10.14 -30.32 4.73
CA PHE A 456 9.38 -29.40 5.59
C PHE A 456 10.07 -28.04 5.71
N ILE A 457 11.37 -28.01 6.07
CA ILE A 457 12.12 -26.76 6.22
C ILE A 457 12.35 -26.07 4.87
N ARG A 458 12.56 -26.83 3.77
CA ARG A 458 12.72 -26.22 2.42
C ARG A 458 11.47 -25.47 1.96
N VAL A 459 10.29 -26.04 2.19
CA VAL A 459 9.01 -25.38 1.83
C VAL A 459 8.83 -24.13 2.69
N LEU A 460 9.04 -24.22 4.01
CA LEU A 460 8.93 -23.07 4.90
C LEU A 460 9.94 -21.96 4.56
N PHE A 461 11.18 -22.31 4.20
CA PHE A 461 12.17 -21.34 3.77
C PHE A 461 11.73 -20.64 2.48
N ARG A 462 11.31 -21.40 1.46
CA ARG A 462 10.87 -20.80 0.18
C ARG A 462 9.67 -19.88 0.36
N LEU A 463 8.73 -20.23 1.23
CA LEU A 463 7.58 -19.37 1.51
C LEU A 463 8.01 -18.09 2.25
N ASN A 464 8.85 -18.20 3.28
CA ASN A 464 9.03 -17.11 4.24
C ASN A 464 10.33 -16.33 4.13
N PHE A 465 11.28 -16.74 3.28
CA PHE A 465 12.60 -16.12 3.21
C PHE A 465 12.53 -14.61 2.95
N MET A 466 11.82 -14.19 1.91
CA MET A 466 11.68 -12.77 1.57
C MET A 466 10.98 -11.99 2.70
N GLN A 467 9.87 -12.52 3.21
CA GLN A 467 9.12 -11.88 4.29
C GLN A 467 9.95 -11.71 5.55
N PHE A 468 10.72 -12.73 5.94
CA PHE A 468 11.60 -12.66 7.10
C PHE A 468 12.64 -11.54 6.95
N VAL A 469 13.27 -11.44 5.79
CA VAL A 469 14.24 -10.36 5.50
C VAL A 469 13.55 -9.00 5.52
N LEU A 470 12.33 -8.89 4.99
CA LEU A 470 11.54 -7.65 5.04
C LEU A 470 11.19 -7.24 6.48
N CYS A 471 10.78 -8.17 7.34
CA CYS A 471 10.50 -7.87 8.74
C CYS A 471 11.71 -7.24 9.46
N LEU A 472 12.92 -7.74 9.19
CA LEU A 472 14.17 -7.18 9.73
C LEU A 472 14.49 -5.80 9.15
N CYS A 473 14.36 -5.62 7.84
CA CYS A 473 14.69 -4.36 7.16
C CYS A 473 13.66 -3.24 7.44
N MET A 474 12.38 -3.60 7.55
CA MET A 474 11.27 -2.66 7.72
C MET A 474 10.84 -2.46 9.17
N ASN A 475 11.35 -3.28 10.10
CA ASN A 475 10.95 -3.27 11.50
C ASN A 475 9.42 -3.37 11.67
N ARG A 476 8.82 -4.38 11.03
CA ARG A 476 7.39 -4.67 11.11
C ARG A 476 7.16 -6.11 11.55
N PRO A 477 6.09 -6.38 12.33
CA PRO A 477 5.80 -7.72 12.80
C PRO A 477 5.53 -8.66 11.63
N TYR A 478 5.76 -9.96 11.85
CA TYR A 478 5.55 -11.00 10.84
C TYR A 478 4.11 -10.98 10.26
N GLN A 479 3.13 -10.67 11.10
CA GLN A 479 1.71 -10.55 10.75
C GLN A 479 1.39 -9.44 9.74
N SER A 480 2.25 -8.43 9.56
CA SER A 480 1.99 -7.34 8.61
C SER A 480 1.80 -7.83 7.17
N TYR A 481 2.26 -9.05 6.84
CA TYR A 481 2.05 -9.69 5.56
C TYR A 481 1.12 -10.91 5.69
N GLU A 482 -0.10 -10.72 6.19
CA GLU A 482 -1.05 -11.73 6.69
C GLU A 482 -1.15 -13.06 5.90
N PHE A 483 -1.05 -13.01 4.57
CA PHE A 483 -1.29 -14.15 3.70
C PHE A 483 -0.23 -15.26 3.81
N LEU A 484 1.05 -14.90 3.93
CA LEU A 484 2.13 -15.88 4.00
C LEU A 484 2.24 -16.60 5.36
N PRO A 485 2.11 -15.92 6.52
CA PRO A 485 1.92 -16.56 7.82
C PRO A 485 0.76 -17.56 7.80
N LEU A 486 -0.35 -17.20 7.15
CA LEU A 486 -1.54 -18.05 7.04
C LEU A 486 -1.26 -19.33 6.24
N ILE A 487 -0.68 -19.22 5.04
CA ILE A 487 -0.32 -20.41 4.24
C ILE A 487 0.71 -21.28 4.97
N SER A 488 1.70 -20.67 5.61
CA SER A 488 2.72 -21.41 6.38
C SER A 488 2.11 -22.16 7.55
N PHE A 489 1.19 -21.53 8.29
CA PHE A 489 0.43 -22.16 9.37
C PHE A 489 -0.35 -23.38 8.87
N TRP A 490 -1.10 -23.22 7.77
CA TRP A 490 -1.85 -24.33 7.19
C TRP A 490 -0.95 -25.44 6.66
N PHE A 491 0.19 -25.12 6.06
CA PHE A 491 1.18 -26.10 5.62
C PHE A 491 1.74 -26.92 6.80
N VAL A 492 1.98 -26.28 7.95
CA VAL A 492 2.38 -26.97 9.18
C VAL A 492 1.29 -27.94 9.63
N LEU A 493 0.03 -27.50 9.71
CA LEU A 493 -1.11 -28.36 10.07
C LEU A 493 -1.30 -29.53 9.12
N MET A 494 -1.16 -29.31 7.81
CA MET A 494 -1.20 -30.39 6.82
C MET A 494 -0.06 -31.38 6.99
N THR A 495 1.15 -30.90 7.28
CA THR A 495 2.29 -31.79 7.52
C THR A 495 2.04 -32.64 8.77
N LEU A 496 1.48 -32.06 9.84
CA LEU A 496 1.08 -32.80 11.04
C LEU A 496 0.02 -33.87 10.73
N PHE A 497 -0.99 -33.55 9.91
CA PHE A 497 -2.01 -34.52 9.47
C PHE A 497 -1.41 -35.80 8.86
N PHE A 498 -0.34 -35.67 8.07
CA PHE A 498 0.33 -36.81 7.43
C PHE A 498 1.34 -37.52 8.34
N VAL A 499 2.11 -36.77 9.13
CA VAL A 499 3.20 -37.33 9.94
C VAL A 499 2.68 -38.05 11.19
N VAL A 500 1.59 -37.57 11.78
CA VAL A 500 0.94 -38.19 12.95
C VAL A 500 0.43 -39.60 12.56
N PRO A 501 0.76 -40.66 13.32
CA PRO A 501 0.29 -42.01 13.02
C PRO A 501 -1.25 -42.13 12.98
N PRO A 502 -1.83 -43.01 12.14
CA PRO A 502 -1.16 -43.85 11.14
C PRO A 502 -0.70 -43.04 9.92
N ARG A 503 0.51 -43.32 9.41
CA ARG A 503 1.01 -42.70 8.17
C ARG A 503 0.37 -43.38 6.97
N ILE A 504 -0.42 -42.63 6.22
CA ILE A 504 -1.20 -43.14 5.09
C ILE A 504 -0.57 -42.59 3.80
N THR A 505 -0.22 -43.50 2.90
CA THR A 505 0.35 -43.23 1.58
C THR A 505 -0.36 -44.08 0.53
N GLY A 506 -0.20 -43.75 -0.76
CA GLY A 506 -0.76 -44.56 -1.84
C GLY A 506 -0.36 -46.02 -1.72
N LEU A 507 0.94 -46.31 -1.61
CA LEU A 507 1.49 -47.66 -1.50
C LEU A 507 0.93 -48.44 -0.30
N THR A 508 0.85 -47.80 0.87
CA THR A 508 0.34 -48.48 2.07
C THR A 508 -1.16 -48.76 1.99
N SER A 509 -1.91 -47.86 1.34
CA SER A 509 -3.37 -47.99 1.16
C SER A 509 -3.75 -49.05 0.12
N GLU A 510 -2.84 -49.39 -0.80
CA GLU A 510 -2.98 -50.52 -1.72
C GLU A 510 -2.89 -51.85 -0.97
N ASN A 511 -1.92 -51.97 -0.06
CA ASN A 511 -1.73 -53.18 0.73
C ASN A 511 -2.78 -53.35 1.83
N HIS A 512 -3.31 -52.26 2.38
CA HIS A 512 -4.25 -52.27 3.50
C HIS A 512 -5.44 -51.30 3.27
N PRO A 513 -6.58 -51.78 2.74
CA PRO A 513 -7.72 -50.91 2.41
C PRO A 513 -8.36 -50.24 3.63
N ILE A 514 -8.18 -50.79 4.85
CA ILE A 514 -8.64 -50.18 6.10
C ILE A 514 -8.04 -48.77 6.32
N GLN A 515 -6.91 -48.46 5.68
CA GLN A 515 -6.29 -47.14 5.76
C GLN A 515 -7.17 -46.02 5.18
N TYR A 516 -8.09 -46.32 4.25
CA TYR A 516 -9.07 -45.33 3.79
C TYR A 516 -10.03 -44.92 4.90
N MET A 517 -10.42 -45.84 5.79
CA MET A 517 -11.23 -45.50 6.96
C MET A 517 -10.45 -44.64 7.95
N TYR A 518 -9.17 -44.93 8.19
CA TYR A 518 -8.31 -44.07 8.99
C TYR A 518 -8.12 -42.68 8.38
N LEU A 519 -8.09 -42.58 7.04
CA LEU A 519 -8.04 -41.30 6.35
C LEU A 519 -9.31 -40.47 6.60
N VAL A 520 -10.49 -41.09 6.48
CA VAL A 520 -11.77 -40.44 6.79
C VAL A 520 -11.81 -39.99 8.25
N PHE A 521 -11.39 -40.85 9.18
CA PHE A 521 -11.31 -40.49 10.60
C PHE A 521 -10.39 -39.29 10.83
N LYS A 522 -9.23 -39.24 10.19
CA LYS A 522 -8.32 -38.09 10.25
C LYS A 522 -8.97 -36.81 9.71
N PHE A 523 -9.72 -36.89 8.62
CA PHE A 523 -10.45 -35.73 8.09
C PHE A 523 -11.52 -35.22 9.05
N VAL A 524 -12.33 -36.12 9.62
CA VAL A 524 -13.35 -35.76 10.62
C VAL A 524 -12.71 -35.14 11.86
N PHE A 525 -11.62 -35.72 12.35
CA PHE A 525 -10.87 -35.18 13.49
C PHE A 525 -10.29 -33.80 13.19
N PHE A 526 -9.66 -33.62 12.02
CA PHE A 526 -9.10 -32.34 11.61
C PHE A 526 -10.18 -31.26 11.44
N PHE A 527 -11.32 -31.60 10.83
CA PHE A 527 -12.49 -30.73 10.75
C PHE A 527 -13.04 -30.35 12.12
N GLY A 528 -13.09 -31.32 13.04
CA GLY A 528 -13.48 -31.10 14.44
C GLY A 528 -12.59 -30.07 15.12
N ILE A 529 -11.26 -30.22 15.04
CA ILE A 529 -10.29 -29.25 15.61
C ILE A 529 -10.53 -27.84 15.05
N VAL A 530 -10.62 -27.70 13.72
CA VAL A 530 -10.83 -26.40 13.07
C VAL A 530 -12.15 -25.78 13.54
N THR A 531 -13.22 -26.56 13.60
CA THR A 531 -14.54 -26.09 14.03
C THR A 531 -14.53 -25.68 15.51
N THR A 532 -13.88 -26.44 16.39
CA THR A 532 -13.76 -26.10 17.81
C THR A 532 -12.97 -24.79 18.02
N LEU A 533 -11.86 -24.59 17.30
CA LEU A 533 -11.09 -23.35 17.36
C LEU A 533 -11.89 -22.14 16.83
N TYR A 534 -12.73 -22.35 15.82
CA TYR A 534 -13.62 -21.32 15.30
C TYR A 534 -14.75 -20.96 16.27
N MET A 535 -15.39 -21.94 16.89
CA MET A 535 -16.52 -21.72 17.81
C MET A 535 -16.08 -21.13 19.15
N SER A 536 -14.80 -21.27 19.53
CA SER A 536 -14.26 -20.77 20.78
C SER A 536 -13.16 -19.73 20.55
N GLU A 537 -13.57 -18.46 20.44
CA GLU A 537 -12.65 -17.32 20.36
C GLU A 537 -11.70 -17.27 21.57
N VAL A 538 -12.20 -17.57 22.78
CA VAL A 538 -11.39 -17.63 24.01
C VAL A 538 -10.28 -18.70 23.92
N LEU A 539 -10.58 -19.87 23.33
CA LEU A 539 -9.57 -20.92 23.14
C LEU A 539 -8.53 -20.47 22.11
N PHE A 540 -8.96 -19.84 21.03
CA PHE A 540 -8.08 -19.31 19.99
C PHE A 540 -7.12 -18.27 20.58
N GLU A 541 -7.65 -17.27 21.30
CA GLU A 541 -6.84 -16.25 21.96
C GLU A 541 -5.84 -16.87 22.95
N LYS A 542 -6.27 -17.82 23.80
CA LYS A 542 -5.36 -18.50 24.72
C LYS A 542 -4.22 -19.22 24.01
N ILE A 543 -4.47 -19.88 22.88
CA ILE A 543 -3.43 -20.61 22.14
C ILE A 543 -2.43 -19.64 21.49
N PHE A 544 -2.91 -18.57 20.85
CA PHE A 544 -2.03 -17.70 20.05
C PHE A 544 -1.41 -16.54 20.85
N VAL A 545 -2.01 -16.15 21.97
CA VAL A 545 -1.43 -15.16 22.91
C VAL A 545 -0.46 -15.82 23.91
N THR A 546 -0.48 -17.15 24.04
CA THR A 546 0.54 -17.85 24.84
C THR A 546 1.87 -17.96 24.09
N ARG A 547 2.96 -17.89 24.85
CA ARG A 547 4.32 -18.06 24.32
C ARG A 547 4.52 -19.53 23.91
N PRO A 548 5.19 -19.81 22.77
CA PRO A 548 5.95 -18.89 21.92
C PRO A 548 5.14 -18.24 20.78
N TRP A 549 3.86 -18.57 20.62
CA TRP A 549 3.03 -18.15 19.47
C TRP A 549 2.80 -16.65 19.42
N LYS A 550 2.75 -15.99 20.60
CA LYS A 550 2.64 -14.54 20.73
C LYS A 550 3.64 -13.80 19.85
N ALA A 551 4.88 -14.25 19.81
CA ALA A 551 5.97 -13.65 19.03
C ALA A 551 5.72 -13.64 17.51
N LEU A 552 4.94 -14.59 17.01
CA LEU A 552 4.68 -14.77 15.57
C LEU A 552 3.34 -14.20 15.14
N PHE A 553 2.33 -14.30 16.01
CA PHE A 553 0.93 -14.09 15.63
C PHE A 553 0.24 -12.92 16.36
N VAL A 554 0.93 -12.21 17.24
CA VAL A 554 0.39 -11.06 17.96
C VAL A 554 1.19 -9.81 17.60
N THR A 555 0.49 -8.69 17.42
CA THR A 555 1.11 -7.40 17.11
C THR A 555 1.69 -6.71 18.35
N THR A 556 2.39 -5.59 18.17
CA THR A 556 3.06 -4.87 19.27
C THR A 556 2.12 -4.36 20.36
N ASP A 557 0.83 -4.21 20.06
CA ASP A 557 -0.20 -3.71 20.97
C ASP A 557 -1.02 -4.85 21.61
N ASP A 558 -0.50 -6.09 21.58
CA ASP A 558 -1.20 -7.31 22.02
C ASP A 558 -2.51 -7.59 21.27
N ASP A 559 -2.67 -7.00 20.08
CA ASP A 559 -3.85 -7.19 19.23
C ASP A 559 -3.69 -8.42 18.32
N ILE A 560 -4.63 -9.36 18.45
CA ILE A 560 -4.74 -10.61 17.68
C ILE A 560 -5.84 -10.53 16.60
N THR A 561 -6.61 -9.45 16.54
CA THR A 561 -7.80 -9.34 15.68
C THR A 561 -7.47 -9.58 14.20
N LEU A 562 -6.31 -9.12 13.73
CA LEU A 562 -5.82 -9.36 12.37
C LEU A 562 -5.64 -10.85 12.08
N TRP A 563 -4.94 -11.56 12.97
CA TRP A 563 -4.74 -13.00 12.85
C TRP A 563 -6.06 -13.75 12.86
N TRP A 564 -6.90 -13.47 13.85
CA TRP A 564 -8.20 -14.11 14.02
C TRP A 564 -9.06 -13.94 12.77
N ARG A 565 -9.19 -12.70 12.26
CA ARG A 565 -10.00 -12.41 11.08
C ARG A 565 -9.52 -13.16 9.84
N SER A 566 -8.21 -13.23 9.62
CA SER A 566 -7.64 -13.89 8.44
C SER A 566 -7.66 -15.41 8.54
N TRP A 567 -7.43 -15.98 9.73
CA TRP A 567 -7.61 -17.41 9.97
C TRP A 567 -9.08 -17.84 9.84
N LYS A 568 -9.98 -17.10 10.48
CA LYS A 568 -11.43 -17.34 10.51
C LYS A 568 -12.04 -17.37 9.11
N ARG A 569 -11.57 -16.53 8.19
CA ARG A 569 -12.05 -16.45 6.81
C ARG A 569 -11.61 -17.63 5.94
N GLU A 570 -10.38 -18.14 6.11
CA GLU A 570 -9.83 -19.22 5.27
C GLU A 570 -9.91 -20.61 5.92
N ARG A 571 -10.69 -20.75 6.99
CA ARG A 571 -10.75 -21.92 7.88
C ARG A 571 -10.92 -23.27 7.17
N TYR A 572 -11.68 -23.33 6.08
CA TYR A 572 -11.96 -24.58 5.36
C TYR A 572 -11.19 -24.74 4.04
N GLY A 573 -10.47 -23.70 3.56
CA GLY A 573 -9.87 -23.72 2.22
C GLY A 573 -8.90 -24.88 2.00
N VAL A 574 -8.03 -25.12 2.98
CA VAL A 574 -7.05 -26.24 2.95
C VAL A 574 -7.74 -27.59 3.01
N LEU A 575 -8.71 -27.75 3.90
CA LEU A 575 -9.46 -29.00 4.04
C LEU A 575 -10.18 -29.35 2.74
N CYS A 576 -10.85 -28.38 2.11
CA CYS A 576 -11.48 -28.56 0.81
C CYS A 576 -10.47 -29.00 -0.26
N GLY A 577 -9.28 -28.39 -0.30
CA GLY A 577 -8.20 -28.77 -1.23
C GLY A 577 -7.69 -30.19 -1.00
N MET A 578 -7.50 -30.59 0.25
CA MET A 578 -7.09 -31.95 0.63
C MET A 578 -8.16 -33.00 0.27
N ILE A 579 -9.43 -32.73 0.57
CA ILE A 579 -10.55 -33.61 0.23
C ILE A 579 -10.66 -33.75 -1.29
N PHE A 580 -10.57 -32.63 -2.03
CA PHE A 580 -10.59 -32.66 -3.49
C PHE A 580 -9.43 -33.50 -4.05
N SER A 581 -8.23 -33.38 -3.49
CA SER A 581 -7.09 -34.22 -3.87
C SER A 581 -7.36 -35.71 -3.64
N ALA A 582 -7.92 -36.08 -2.48
CA ALA A 582 -8.31 -37.45 -2.19
C ALA A 582 -9.37 -37.97 -3.17
N ILE A 583 -10.36 -37.15 -3.53
CA ILE A 583 -11.39 -37.49 -4.54
C ILE A 583 -10.75 -37.73 -5.91
N VAL A 584 -9.85 -36.85 -6.36
CA VAL A 584 -9.14 -37.00 -7.65
C VAL A 584 -8.34 -38.30 -7.68
N ILE A 585 -7.60 -38.60 -6.62
CA ILE A 585 -6.81 -39.83 -6.51
C ILE A 585 -7.70 -41.08 -6.54
N LEU A 586 -8.82 -41.07 -5.80
CA LEU A 586 -9.77 -42.19 -5.81
C LEU A 586 -10.43 -42.35 -7.18
N ALA A 587 -10.81 -41.24 -7.82
CA ALA A 587 -11.44 -41.26 -9.13
C ALA A 587 -10.46 -41.73 -10.24
N GLN A 588 -9.17 -41.38 -10.14
CA GLN A 588 -8.10 -41.96 -10.98
C GLN A 588 -7.98 -43.47 -10.74
N ARG A 589 -7.98 -43.92 -9.48
CA ARG A 589 -7.86 -45.35 -9.13
C ARG A 589 -9.00 -46.21 -9.68
N PHE A 590 -10.23 -45.71 -9.62
CA PHE A 590 -11.41 -46.43 -10.13
C PHE A 590 -11.67 -46.19 -11.63
N ASN A 591 -10.73 -45.55 -12.35
CA ASN A 591 -10.86 -45.20 -13.77
C ASN A 591 -12.12 -44.38 -14.10
N PHE A 592 -12.61 -43.56 -13.15
CA PHE A 592 -13.66 -42.58 -13.42
C PHE A 592 -13.14 -41.36 -14.19
N LEU A 593 -11.83 -41.10 -14.11
CA LEU A 593 -11.13 -40.02 -14.81
C LEU A 593 -10.23 -40.62 -15.91
N ASP A 594 -10.41 -40.20 -17.16
CA ASP A 594 -9.47 -40.47 -18.26
C ASP A 594 -8.58 -39.25 -18.48
N ASP A 595 -7.47 -39.19 -17.73
CA ASP A 595 -6.47 -38.12 -17.79
C ASP A 595 -5.19 -38.54 -18.51
N THR A 596 -5.24 -39.64 -19.25
CA THR A 596 -4.10 -40.18 -20.00
C THR A 596 -4.00 -39.66 -21.42
N ASN A 597 -5.14 -39.27 -22.00
CA ASN A 597 -5.28 -38.91 -23.40
C ASN A 597 -5.83 -37.49 -23.59
N HIS A 598 -5.91 -37.06 -24.86
CA HIS A 598 -6.55 -35.82 -25.31
C HIS A 598 -8.10 -35.86 -25.26
N THR A 599 -8.69 -36.96 -24.83
CA THR A 599 -10.15 -37.16 -24.72
C THR A 599 -10.76 -36.36 -23.56
N ASN A 600 -12.09 -36.31 -23.51
CA ASN A 600 -12.79 -35.72 -22.38
C ASN A 600 -12.45 -36.47 -21.09
N LEU A 601 -12.38 -35.74 -19.98
CA LEU A 601 -12.01 -36.29 -18.66
C LEU A 601 -12.99 -37.38 -18.18
N PHE A 602 -14.26 -37.22 -18.57
CA PHE A 602 -15.34 -38.13 -18.28
C PHE A 602 -16.00 -38.60 -19.59
N SER A 603 -16.87 -39.60 -19.50
CA SER A 603 -17.76 -39.94 -20.61
C SER A 603 -18.58 -38.72 -21.06
N ASN A 604 -18.94 -38.64 -22.34
CA ASN A 604 -19.52 -37.42 -22.92
C ASN A 604 -20.76 -36.90 -22.18
N GLY A 605 -21.65 -37.78 -21.70
CA GLY A 605 -22.83 -37.39 -20.92
C GLY A 605 -22.47 -36.80 -19.56
N ILE A 606 -21.55 -37.43 -18.83
CA ILE A 606 -21.06 -36.96 -17.53
C ILE A 606 -20.27 -35.65 -17.70
N SER A 607 -19.48 -35.55 -18.75
CA SER A 607 -18.74 -34.35 -19.13
C SER A 607 -19.68 -33.16 -19.32
N LEU A 608 -20.75 -33.32 -20.11
CA LEU A 608 -21.75 -32.26 -20.30
C LEU A 608 -22.41 -31.87 -18.97
N PHE A 609 -22.87 -32.85 -18.19
CA PHE A 609 -23.47 -32.60 -16.89
C PHE A 609 -22.53 -31.87 -15.92
N ALA A 610 -21.27 -32.29 -15.85
CA ALA A 610 -20.25 -31.67 -15.02
C ALA A 610 -19.97 -30.22 -15.45
N THR A 611 -19.94 -29.94 -16.76
CA THR A 611 -19.79 -28.55 -17.24
C THR A 611 -20.98 -27.67 -16.88
N LEU A 612 -22.22 -28.16 -17.04
CA LEU A 612 -23.43 -27.43 -16.66
C LEU A 612 -23.48 -27.11 -15.17
N ILE A 613 -23.21 -28.10 -14.31
CA ILE A 613 -23.12 -27.90 -12.85
C ILE A 613 -22.04 -26.87 -12.50
N SER A 614 -20.90 -26.90 -13.20
CA SER A 614 -19.80 -25.97 -12.93
C SER A 614 -20.19 -24.53 -13.25
N PHE A 615 -20.88 -24.30 -14.37
CA PHE A 615 -21.43 -22.98 -14.70
C PHE A 615 -22.49 -22.53 -13.69
N VAL A 616 -23.38 -23.43 -13.26
CA VAL A 616 -24.37 -23.13 -12.21
C VAL A 616 -23.68 -22.77 -10.89
N GLY A 617 -22.67 -23.52 -10.47
CA GLY A 617 -21.92 -23.26 -9.24
C GLY A 617 -21.19 -21.91 -9.24
N ILE A 618 -20.51 -21.58 -10.34
CA ILE A 618 -19.88 -20.25 -10.52
C ILE A 618 -20.97 -19.16 -10.55
N GLY A 619 -22.05 -19.38 -11.30
CA GLY A 619 -23.17 -18.44 -11.41
C GLY A 619 -23.82 -18.14 -10.06
N LEU A 620 -24.07 -19.17 -9.24
CA LEU A 620 -24.64 -19.03 -7.89
C LEU A 620 -23.74 -18.21 -6.97
N TYR A 621 -22.42 -18.41 -7.03
CA TYR A 621 -21.50 -17.61 -6.24
C TYR A 621 -21.44 -16.16 -6.73
N LEU A 622 -21.45 -15.94 -8.06
CA LEU A 622 -21.46 -14.60 -8.64
C LEU A 622 -22.74 -13.84 -8.31
N THR A 623 -23.91 -14.48 -8.36
CA THR A 623 -25.18 -13.86 -7.96
C THR A 623 -25.17 -13.53 -6.47
N PHE A 624 -24.69 -14.45 -5.62
CA PHE A 624 -24.46 -14.16 -4.20
C PHE A 624 -23.55 -12.94 -3.98
N ALA A 625 -22.42 -12.86 -4.69
CA ALA A 625 -21.48 -11.76 -4.56
C ALA A 625 -22.04 -10.41 -5.04
N LEU A 626 -22.97 -10.41 -6.02
CA LEU A 626 -23.64 -9.20 -6.52
C LEU A 626 -24.77 -8.73 -5.59
N LEU A 627 -25.49 -9.65 -4.97
CA LEU A 627 -26.62 -9.37 -4.07
C LEU A 627 -26.18 -9.08 -2.63
N CYS A 628 -24.91 -9.30 -2.31
CA CYS A 628 -24.36 -9.03 -1.01
C CYS A 628 -24.28 -7.52 -0.71
N HIS A 629 -24.81 -7.10 0.45
CA HIS A 629 -24.75 -5.71 0.92
C HIS A 629 -23.94 -5.50 2.20
N ASP A 630 -23.86 -6.51 3.08
CA ASP A 630 -23.09 -6.42 4.33
C ASP A 630 -21.79 -7.23 4.24
N VAL A 631 -20.67 -6.59 4.57
CA VAL A 631 -19.33 -7.19 4.53
C VAL A 631 -19.24 -8.34 5.53
N THR A 632 -19.78 -8.17 6.74
CA THR A 632 -19.58 -9.14 7.83
C THR A 632 -20.29 -10.46 7.53
N GLU A 633 -21.59 -10.40 7.26
CA GLU A 633 -22.40 -11.57 6.89
C GLU A 633 -21.85 -12.29 5.66
N CYS A 634 -21.48 -11.55 4.62
CA CYS A 634 -20.98 -12.18 3.40
C CYS A 634 -19.62 -12.83 3.57
N THR A 635 -18.74 -12.31 4.44
CA THR A 635 -17.47 -12.99 4.74
C THR A 635 -17.66 -14.30 5.51
N GLU A 636 -18.73 -14.42 6.31
CA GLU A 636 -19.07 -15.70 6.93
C GLU A 636 -19.55 -16.72 5.92
N ILE A 637 -20.51 -16.33 5.08
CA ILE A 637 -21.07 -17.20 4.03
C ILE A 637 -19.98 -17.61 3.03
N HIS A 638 -19.08 -16.68 2.68
CA HIS A 638 -17.94 -16.93 1.80
C HIS A 638 -17.14 -18.16 2.22
N SER A 639 -16.83 -18.30 3.51
CA SER A 639 -16.03 -19.42 4.04
C SER A 639 -16.66 -20.79 3.76
N TYR A 640 -17.99 -20.85 3.61
CA TYR A 640 -18.75 -22.06 3.27
C TYR A 640 -18.99 -22.22 1.77
N ALA A 641 -19.14 -21.12 1.03
CA ALA A 641 -19.51 -21.14 -0.39
C ALA A 641 -18.33 -21.12 -1.36
N THR A 642 -17.12 -20.75 -0.92
CA THR A 642 -15.95 -20.51 -1.79
C THR A 642 -15.51 -21.74 -2.59
N PHE A 643 -15.82 -22.95 -2.13
CA PHE A 643 -15.47 -24.17 -2.87
C PHE A 643 -16.23 -24.31 -4.20
N LEU A 644 -17.43 -23.72 -4.32
CA LEU A 644 -18.27 -23.79 -5.51
C LEU A 644 -17.57 -23.19 -6.75
N PRO A 645 -17.13 -21.92 -6.75
CA PRO A 645 -16.43 -21.36 -7.90
C PRO A 645 -15.06 -22.02 -8.14
N ILE A 646 -14.36 -22.48 -7.09
CA ILE A 646 -13.04 -23.13 -7.23
C ILE A 646 -13.18 -24.47 -7.95
N ILE A 647 -14.06 -25.35 -7.49
CA ILE A 647 -14.29 -26.66 -8.12
C ILE A 647 -14.89 -26.48 -9.50
N GLY A 648 -15.83 -25.55 -9.66
CA GLY A 648 -16.41 -25.22 -10.97
C GLY A 648 -15.34 -24.80 -11.98
N TYR A 649 -14.39 -23.95 -11.59
CA TYR A 649 -13.28 -23.56 -12.45
C TYR A 649 -12.36 -24.75 -12.79
N ILE A 650 -12.02 -25.60 -11.81
CA ILE A 650 -11.16 -26.77 -12.05
C ILE A 650 -11.79 -27.72 -13.06
N VAL A 651 -13.09 -28.01 -12.91
CA VAL A 651 -13.83 -28.87 -13.83
C VAL A 651 -13.86 -28.25 -15.23
N LEU A 652 -14.26 -26.98 -15.38
CA LEU A 652 -14.28 -26.32 -16.69
C LEU A 652 -12.89 -26.29 -17.36
N ARG A 653 -11.82 -26.09 -16.59
CA ARG A 653 -10.44 -26.05 -17.09
C ARG A 653 -9.92 -27.43 -17.51
N ASN A 654 -10.43 -28.51 -16.91
CA ASN A 654 -9.89 -29.87 -17.08
C ASN A 654 -10.82 -30.86 -17.81
N VAL A 655 -12.10 -30.53 -18.05
CA VAL A 655 -13.04 -31.45 -18.71
C VAL A 655 -12.59 -31.80 -20.13
N SER A 656 -12.18 -30.80 -20.93
CA SER A 656 -11.67 -31.03 -22.28
C SER A 656 -10.18 -31.33 -22.26
N GLY A 657 -9.74 -32.38 -22.97
CA GLY A 657 -8.32 -32.69 -23.11
C GLY A 657 -7.51 -31.60 -23.82
N VAL A 658 -8.13 -30.81 -24.71
CA VAL A 658 -7.48 -29.67 -25.38
C VAL A 658 -7.14 -28.56 -24.39
N LEU A 659 -8.06 -28.28 -23.46
CA LEU A 659 -7.79 -27.34 -22.39
C LEU A 659 -6.75 -27.94 -21.43
N ARG A 660 -6.83 -29.23 -21.10
CA ARG A 660 -5.82 -29.88 -20.24
C ARG A 660 -4.40 -29.77 -20.77
N SER A 661 -4.21 -29.95 -22.07
CA SER A 661 -2.88 -30.02 -22.67
C SER A 661 -2.27 -28.66 -23.02
N ARG A 662 -2.97 -27.56 -22.77
CA ARG A 662 -2.52 -26.19 -23.10
C ARG A 662 -2.45 -25.33 -21.87
N HIS A 663 -1.51 -24.39 -21.87
CA HIS A 663 -1.35 -23.42 -20.81
C HIS A 663 -0.74 -22.11 -21.34
N SER A 664 -0.96 -21.00 -20.62
CA SER A 664 -0.32 -19.72 -20.95
C SER A 664 1.06 -19.64 -20.29
N THR A 665 2.13 -19.58 -21.10
CA THR A 665 3.51 -19.45 -20.59
C THR A 665 3.73 -18.10 -19.91
N PHE A 666 3.06 -17.05 -20.40
CA PHE A 666 3.05 -15.72 -19.79
C PHE A 666 2.51 -15.78 -18.36
N PHE A 667 1.31 -16.33 -18.14
CA PHE A 667 0.77 -16.46 -16.79
C PHE A 667 1.58 -17.43 -15.94
N ALA A 668 2.02 -18.57 -16.49
CA ALA A 668 2.83 -19.52 -15.74
C ALA A 668 4.13 -18.90 -15.19
N TRP A 669 4.76 -18.00 -15.94
CA TRP A 669 5.93 -17.25 -15.47
C TRP A 669 5.62 -16.39 -14.24
N PHE A 670 4.53 -15.59 -14.28
CA PHE A 670 4.09 -14.80 -13.13
C PHE A 670 3.69 -15.69 -11.92
N GLY A 671 3.15 -16.87 -12.17
CA GLY A 671 2.78 -17.83 -11.12
C GLY A 671 3.98 -18.39 -10.36
N ARG A 672 5.12 -18.58 -11.03
CA ARG A 672 6.36 -19.10 -10.39
C ARG A 672 6.95 -18.11 -9.39
N ILE A 673 6.80 -16.81 -9.64
CA ILE A 673 7.29 -15.69 -8.82
C ILE A 673 6.18 -15.00 -7.99
N SER A 674 5.02 -15.67 -7.82
CA SER A 674 3.85 -15.04 -7.21
C SER A 674 4.03 -14.58 -5.76
N PRO A 675 4.73 -15.32 -4.87
CA PRO A 675 4.97 -14.86 -3.51
C PRO A 675 5.79 -13.56 -3.47
N GLU A 676 6.84 -13.48 -4.30
CA GLU A 676 7.73 -12.32 -4.36
C GLU A 676 7.01 -11.10 -4.94
N LEU A 677 6.15 -11.28 -5.95
CA LEU A 677 5.28 -10.22 -6.46
C LEU A 677 4.29 -9.74 -5.39
N CYS A 678 3.71 -10.67 -4.63
CA CYS A 678 2.76 -10.34 -3.58
C CYS A 678 3.38 -9.50 -2.47
N LEU A 679 4.64 -9.76 -2.09
CA LEU A 679 5.33 -8.97 -1.07
C LEU A 679 5.90 -7.65 -1.61
N SER A 680 6.53 -7.69 -2.80
CA SER A 680 7.20 -6.52 -3.38
C SER A 680 6.22 -5.39 -3.71
N GLN A 681 4.94 -5.70 -3.93
CA GLN A 681 3.93 -4.70 -4.26
C GLN A 681 3.81 -3.65 -3.14
N PHE A 682 3.97 -4.03 -1.88
CA PHE A 682 3.80 -3.13 -0.73
C PHE A 682 4.92 -2.09 -0.61
N HIS A 683 6.06 -2.31 -1.27
CA HIS A 683 7.24 -1.47 -1.11
C HIS A 683 7.67 -0.75 -2.39
N ILE A 684 7.28 -1.23 -3.57
CA ILE A 684 7.63 -0.57 -4.85
C ILE A 684 6.39 0.03 -5.51
N TRP A 685 5.27 -0.69 -5.52
CA TRP A 685 4.12 -0.31 -6.34
C TRP A 685 3.10 0.50 -5.52
N LEU A 686 2.84 0.04 -4.30
CA LEU A 686 2.00 0.67 -3.30
C LEU A 686 2.86 1.44 -2.30
N ALA A 687 2.22 2.32 -1.55
CA ALA A 687 2.83 3.10 -0.48
C ALA A 687 1.82 3.30 0.67
N ALA A 688 2.35 3.62 1.85
CA ALA A 688 1.57 3.98 3.04
C ALA A 688 0.48 2.95 3.37
N ASP A 689 0.92 1.72 3.63
CA ASP A 689 0.08 0.59 4.04
C ASP A 689 -1.13 0.36 3.11
N MET A 690 -0.88 0.37 1.80
CA MET A 690 -1.86 0.20 0.71
C MET A 690 -2.79 1.39 0.44
N ASN A 691 -2.70 2.51 1.15
CA ASN A 691 -3.53 3.68 0.88
C ASN A 691 -3.08 4.50 -0.35
N GLY A 692 -1.80 4.34 -0.73
CA GLY A 692 -1.16 5.13 -1.77
C GLY A 692 -0.44 4.34 -2.85
N THR A 693 -0.04 5.05 -3.90
CA THR A 693 0.88 4.57 -4.95
C THR A 693 2.18 5.35 -4.91
N LEU A 694 3.27 4.67 -5.25
CA LEU A 694 4.58 5.30 -5.34
C LEU A 694 4.74 6.07 -6.66
N VAL A 695 5.26 7.29 -6.56
CA VAL A 695 5.49 8.17 -7.70
C VAL A 695 6.99 8.50 -7.81
N LEU A 696 7.63 7.87 -8.79
CA LEU A 696 9.03 8.14 -9.17
C LEU A 696 9.12 9.34 -10.13
N LEU A 697 8.18 9.45 -11.07
CA LEU A 697 8.12 10.51 -12.07
C LEU A 697 6.85 11.36 -11.89
N PRO A 698 6.93 12.52 -11.22
CA PRO A 698 5.76 13.39 -11.04
C PRO A 698 5.24 13.89 -12.40
N LYS A 699 3.92 14.09 -12.50
CA LYS A 699 3.16 14.54 -13.68
C LYS A 699 2.97 13.53 -14.83
N TYR A 700 3.80 12.49 -14.93
CA TYR A 700 3.70 11.48 -16.00
C TYR A 700 3.15 10.16 -15.48
N SER A 701 1.86 10.13 -15.13
CA SER A 701 1.20 8.98 -14.48
C SER A 701 1.38 7.65 -15.24
N ASN A 702 1.20 7.64 -16.56
CA ASN A 702 1.30 6.41 -17.36
C ASN A 702 2.74 5.90 -17.44
N ILE A 703 3.72 6.80 -17.65
CA ILE A 703 5.14 6.44 -17.70
C ILE A 703 5.60 5.97 -16.31
N ASN A 704 5.14 6.61 -15.24
CA ASN A 704 5.39 6.18 -13.87
C ASN A 704 4.86 4.76 -13.63
N LEU A 705 3.65 4.44 -14.11
CA LEU A 705 3.10 3.08 -14.02
C LEU A 705 4.00 2.07 -14.74
N PHE A 706 4.37 2.31 -16.00
CA PHE A 706 5.24 1.39 -16.74
C PHE A 706 6.61 1.22 -16.06
N LEU A 707 7.22 2.31 -15.61
CA LEU A 707 8.53 2.26 -14.96
C LEU A 707 8.48 1.53 -13.61
N THR A 708 7.51 1.87 -12.76
CA THR A 708 7.35 1.21 -11.45
C THR A 708 7.00 -0.26 -11.61
N SER A 709 6.11 -0.63 -12.55
CA SER A 709 5.81 -2.03 -12.87
C SER A 709 7.03 -2.80 -13.38
N PHE A 710 7.86 -2.20 -14.25
CA PHE A 710 9.09 -2.85 -14.73
C PHE A 710 10.07 -3.12 -13.58
N ILE A 711 10.38 -2.10 -12.76
CA ILE A 711 11.29 -2.24 -11.61
C ILE A 711 10.74 -3.27 -10.62
N PHE A 712 9.44 -3.21 -10.33
CA PHE A 712 8.74 -4.14 -9.45
C PHE A 712 8.89 -5.58 -9.90
N VAL A 713 8.58 -5.88 -11.16
CA VAL A 713 8.67 -7.24 -11.72
C VAL A 713 10.11 -7.74 -11.75
N CYS A 714 11.08 -6.89 -12.15
CA CYS A 714 12.50 -7.24 -12.11
C CYS A 714 12.98 -7.55 -10.69
N ALA A 715 12.60 -6.73 -9.70
CA ALA A 715 12.96 -6.95 -8.31
C ALA A 715 12.38 -8.27 -7.78
N SER A 716 11.11 -8.56 -8.06
CA SER A 716 10.48 -9.83 -7.65
C SER A 716 11.14 -11.04 -8.31
N HIS A 717 11.49 -10.95 -9.59
CA HIS A 717 12.22 -12.01 -10.30
C HIS A 717 13.62 -12.24 -9.69
N GLU A 718 14.39 -11.18 -9.43
CA GLU A 718 15.71 -11.32 -8.82
C GLU A 718 15.63 -11.90 -7.40
N VAL A 719 14.65 -11.51 -6.59
CA VAL A 719 14.44 -12.11 -5.25
C VAL A 719 14.09 -13.60 -5.35
N HIS A 720 13.30 -13.99 -6.36
CA HIS A 720 13.00 -15.40 -6.60
C HIS A 720 14.27 -16.21 -6.89
N GLU A 721 15.12 -15.72 -7.78
CA GLU A 721 16.40 -16.35 -8.12
C GLU A 721 17.36 -16.39 -6.92
N ILE A 722 17.41 -15.33 -6.12
CA ILE A 722 18.19 -15.29 -4.87
C ILE A 722 17.70 -16.37 -3.90
N THR A 723 16.38 -16.50 -3.73
CA THR A 723 15.79 -17.50 -2.83
C THR A 723 16.18 -18.92 -3.26
N ASN A 724 16.07 -19.23 -4.55
CA ASN A 724 16.45 -20.53 -5.09
C ASN A 724 17.97 -20.78 -5.00
N THR A 725 18.78 -19.75 -5.19
CA THR A 725 20.25 -19.83 -5.09
C THR A 725 20.71 -20.08 -3.65
N LEU A 726 20.08 -19.44 -2.66
CA LEU A 726 20.43 -19.58 -1.24
C LEU A 726 19.84 -20.82 -0.58
N LEU A 727 18.72 -21.33 -1.07
CA LEU A 727 18.02 -22.52 -0.52
C LEU A 727 18.93 -23.72 -0.24
N PRO A 728 19.78 -24.22 -1.16
CA PRO A 728 20.61 -25.40 -0.89
C PRO A 728 21.68 -25.15 0.18
N TYR A 729 22.10 -23.91 0.40
CA TYR A 729 23.09 -23.54 1.42
C TYR A 729 22.44 -23.32 2.80
N ALA A 730 21.27 -22.68 2.83
CA ALA A 730 20.49 -22.47 4.05
C ALA A 730 19.89 -23.79 4.55
N VAL A 731 19.31 -24.59 3.64
CA VAL A 731 18.59 -25.83 3.92
C VAL A 731 19.20 -27.00 3.13
N PRO A 732 20.40 -27.47 3.55
CA PRO A 732 21.12 -28.54 2.86
C PRO A 732 20.35 -29.86 2.91
N ALA A 733 20.62 -30.74 1.94
CA ALA A 733 19.99 -32.07 1.88
C ALA A 733 20.41 -32.96 3.07
N ASN A 734 21.61 -32.75 3.61
CA ASN A 734 22.12 -33.51 4.75
C ASN A 734 21.47 -33.02 6.05
N LYS A 735 20.84 -33.96 6.78
CA LYS A 735 20.13 -33.71 8.04
C LYS A 735 21.03 -33.09 9.12
N PHE A 736 22.29 -33.51 9.24
CA PHE A 736 23.19 -32.97 10.27
C PHE A 736 23.55 -31.51 9.99
N SER A 737 23.88 -31.20 8.74
CA SER A 737 24.14 -29.82 8.30
C SER A 737 22.90 -28.94 8.44
N LEU A 738 21.71 -29.50 8.20
CA LEU A 738 20.44 -28.82 8.39
C LEU A 738 20.20 -28.47 9.85
N VAL A 739 20.32 -29.43 10.78
CA VAL A 739 20.16 -29.18 12.22
C VAL A 739 21.14 -28.12 12.71
N ARG A 740 22.41 -28.20 12.28
CA ARG A 740 23.41 -27.17 12.57
C ARG A 740 22.97 -25.78 12.12
N ASN A 741 22.50 -25.64 10.88
CA ASN A 741 22.05 -24.35 10.35
C ASN A 741 20.80 -23.82 11.08
N VAL A 742 19.86 -24.70 11.46
CA VAL A 742 18.68 -24.34 12.26
C VAL A 742 19.07 -23.86 13.65
N LEU A 743 20.03 -24.52 14.31
CA LEU A 743 20.55 -24.08 15.60
C LEU A 743 21.23 -22.71 15.50
N PHE A 744 22.02 -22.45 14.46
CA PHE A 744 22.59 -21.12 14.22
C PHE A 744 21.52 -20.06 14.00
N PHE A 745 20.50 -20.37 13.19
CA PHE A 745 19.37 -19.47 12.97
C PHE A 745 18.62 -19.14 14.26
N ALA A 746 18.35 -20.15 15.10
CA ALA A 746 17.73 -19.96 16.40
C ALA A 746 18.60 -19.11 17.35
N ALA A 747 19.92 -19.34 17.36
CA ALA A 747 20.86 -18.56 18.16
C ALA A 747 20.91 -17.07 17.78
N ILE A 748 20.59 -16.71 16.53
CA ILE A 748 20.49 -15.33 16.08
C ILE A 748 19.13 -14.72 16.42
N ILE A 749 18.03 -15.46 16.17
CA ILE A 749 16.67 -14.92 16.30
C ILE A 749 16.22 -14.80 17.75
N VAL A 750 16.57 -15.75 18.61
CA VAL A 750 16.11 -15.73 20.00
C VAL A 750 16.55 -14.45 20.73
N PRO A 751 17.83 -14.02 20.67
CA PRO A 751 18.25 -12.74 21.25
C PRO A 751 17.53 -11.52 20.66
N ILE A 752 17.33 -11.49 19.33
CA ILE A 752 16.60 -10.42 18.65
C ILE A 752 15.16 -10.35 19.19
N GLY A 753 14.51 -11.50 19.31
CA GLY A 753 13.17 -11.58 19.86
C GLY A 753 13.10 -11.15 21.33
N VAL A 754 14.08 -11.52 22.15
CA VAL A 754 14.13 -11.11 23.57
C VAL A 754 14.27 -9.59 23.67
N HIS A 755 15.18 -8.99 22.91
CA HIS A 755 15.37 -7.54 22.88
C HIS A 755 14.12 -6.81 22.35
N ALA A 756 13.40 -7.41 21.40
CA ALA A 756 12.15 -6.87 20.87
C ALA A 756 10.93 -7.11 21.78
N GLY A 757 11.11 -7.71 22.97
CA GLY A 757 10.02 -8.02 23.90
C GLY A 757 9.11 -9.17 23.45
N MET A 758 9.55 -9.98 22.47
CA MET A 758 8.78 -11.10 21.91
C MET A 758 8.80 -12.35 22.81
N PHE A 759 9.83 -12.53 23.65
CA PHE A 759 10.06 -13.74 24.45
C PHE A 759 9.89 -13.56 25.96
#